data_AF-A0A7W0JHU8-F1
#
_entry.id   AF-A0A7W0JHU8-F1
#
_cell.length_a   1.000
_cell.length_b   1.000
_cell.length_c   1.000
_cell.angle_alpha   90.00
_cell.angle_beta   90.00
_cell.angle_gamma   90.00
#
_symmetry.space_group_name_H-M   'P 1'
#
loop_
_entity.id
_entity.type
_entity.pdbx_description
1 polymer ?
#
loop_
_entity_poly.entity_id
_entity_poly.type
_entity_poly.pdbx_seq_one_letter_code
_entity_poly.pdbx_strand_id
1 'polypeptide(L)'
;GTPAAASVSLFGPFTRPGGAWTNPGGDILPQNCVAGSPVPTFTCPATPRKLETQDANVRGNVVFRNGKIWYAQTVALPAGGITVNSRTAAQWTALTPTSPTPTTLAVTFNDGGRVEDPTATATNGGKWYAYPSIAVNKNEGVLLGYSEFESDDFVDAAYSFREAGDAAGTMRDPVVYKDGEDYYEKTFGGTRNRFGDYSHTVVDPANDTDLWTVQEYAQPRVVAVPPDANNPANGLGANSSRWSTWWAKVALAVPGALGDLVISEYRLRGTGGDDDEYVEIYNKTNSAITVTTTDGSAGYALAASDGIVRFTIPNGTTIPARGHYLGVNSDGYSLTSYPAGTATTATGDATYTTGIEDLPPGAAGCTGTLVSGRGIALFNTATTANFSTATRFDAAGSVCETNTLYKEGTGHAVVINGAATQNAWVRDQCGKGGNPATGGNCPSGGAIVDNHNNATDFFFVDTDGLPLGPPQKLGAPGPENLSSPRLIDEQFGGFLLDATKSSTASPNRFRNAADTGTNKTFGTMELRRRIVNNTGGIVTRLRFRVIDTTTFPPVAGSGRADLRALTSTDLLVGPVNDAGTCAAVQAPPSTSPVPPCSVTVRGLTLETPPLQPNGGGFNSSLSADSVTITPLAPGQSINIRILLGVQATGIFRFFLTVEALP
;
A
#
# COMPACT_ATOMS: atom_id res chain seq x y z
N GLY A 1 -56.31 -14.26 -4.65
CA GLY A 1 -55.98 -13.70 -3.33
C GLY A 1 -54.69 -14.34 -2.89
N THR A 2 -53.60 -13.59 -2.88
CA THR A 2 -52.38 -14.03 -2.21
C THR A 2 -52.67 -14.13 -0.71
N PRO A 3 -52.23 -15.19 -0.02
CA PRO A 3 -52.36 -15.27 1.44
C PRO A 3 -51.71 -14.04 2.07
N ALA A 4 -52.20 -13.61 3.24
CA ALA A 4 -51.50 -12.62 4.04
C ALA A 4 -50.05 -13.08 4.24
N ALA A 5 -49.09 -12.18 3.99
CA ALA A 5 -47.69 -12.47 4.29
C ALA A 5 -47.60 -12.89 5.77
N ALA A 6 -46.94 -14.01 6.05
CA ALA A 6 -46.70 -14.43 7.41
C ALA A 6 -45.94 -13.31 8.13
N SER A 7 -46.55 -12.67 9.12
CA SER A 7 -45.84 -11.75 10.01
C SER A 7 -44.99 -12.59 10.95
N VAL A 8 -43.74 -12.83 10.57
CA VAL A 8 -42.79 -13.53 11.42
C VAL A 8 -42.03 -12.50 12.27
N SER A 9 -42.40 -12.41 13.55
CA SER A 9 -41.59 -11.74 14.57
C SER A 9 -40.48 -12.70 15.00
N LEU A 10 -39.28 -12.55 14.43
CA LEU A 10 -38.23 -13.58 14.49
C LEU A 10 -37.19 -13.45 15.61
N PHE A 11 -37.18 -12.40 16.44
CA PHE A 11 -36.04 -12.15 17.35
C PHE A 11 -36.44 -11.65 18.75
N GLY A 12 -35.63 -12.01 19.75
CA GLY A 12 -35.43 -11.25 20.98
C GLY A 12 -34.38 -10.14 20.79
N PRO A 13 -34.15 -9.24 21.77
CA PRO A 13 -33.23 -8.11 21.60
C PRO A 13 -31.77 -8.58 21.47
N PHE A 14 -31.10 -8.19 20.40
CA PHE A 14 -29.66 -8.35 20.22
C PHE A 14 -28.96 -7.00 20.36
N THR A 15 -27.85 -6.97 21.11
CA THR A 15 -27.04 -5.75 21.30
C THR A 15 -25.83 -5.81 20.38
N ARG A 16 -25.72 -4.83 19.47
CA ARG A 16 -24.56 -4.66 18.60
C ARG A 16 -23.44 -3.91 19.35
N PRO A 17 -22.17 -4.30 19.23
CA PRO A 17 -21.03 -3.45 19.58
C PRO A 17 -21.04 -2.14 18.77
N GLY A 18 -20.67 -1.00 19.35
CA GLY A 18 -20.63 0.30 18.65
C GLY A 18 -21.56 1.40 19.19
N GLY A 19 -22.14 1.21 20.37
CA GLY A 19 -22.86 2.26 21.10
C GLY A 19 -24.30 2.48 20.65
N ALA A 20 -25.09 3.05 21.56
CA ALA A 20 -26.51 3.31 21.34
C ALA A 20 -26.73 4.38 20.25
N TRP A 21 -27.92 4.36 19.65
CA TRP A 21 -28.37 5.32 18.64
C TRP A 21 -29.85 5.65 18.86
N THR A 22 -30.33 6.69 18.19
CA THR A 22 -31.74 7.11 18.19
C THR A 22 -32.37 6.86 16.83
N ASN A 23 -33.63 6.45 16.79
CA ASN A 23 -34.38 6.39 15.53
C ASN A 23 -34.48 7.80 14.92
N PRO A 24 -33.90 8.06 13.72
CA PRO A 24 -34.09 9.33 13.04
C PRO A 24 -35.57 9.48 12.65
N GLY A 25 -36.03 10.72 12.48
CA GLY A 25 -37.42 10.99 12.12
C GLY A 25 -37.64 12.43 11.68
N GLY A 26 -38.52 12.59 10.69
CA GLY A 26 -38.92 13.88 10.14
C GLY A 26 -37.92 14.49 9.15
N ASP A 27 -38.21 15.73 8.77
CA ASP A 27 -37.41 16.52 7.84
C ASP A 27 -36.27 17.22 8.60
N ILE A 28 -35.19 16.48 8.89
CA ILE A 28 -34.05 16.98 9.69
C ILE A 28 -32.72 17.04 8.93
N LEU A 29 -32.61 16.44 7.74
CA LEU A 29 -31.38 16.47 6.97
C LEU A 29 -31.10 17.89 6.46
N PRO A 30 -29.92 18.45 6.79
CA PRO A 30 -29.59 19.80 6.39
C PRO A 30 -29.31 19.89 4.89
N GLN A 31 -29.49 21.09 4.37
CA GLN A 31 -29.02 21.54 3.07
C GLN A 31 -28.93 23.06 3.13
N ASN A 32 -28.21 23.66 2.20
CA ASN A 32 -28.19 25.08 1.99
C ASN A 32 -28.92 25.49 0.70
N CYS A 33 -29.21 26.77 0.58
CA CYS A 33 -29.60 27.39 -0.68
C CYS A 33 -28.60 28.51 -1.01
N VAL A 34 -27.82 28.31 -2.07
CA VAL A 34 -26.82 29.31 -2.51
C VAL A 34 -27.44 30.17 -3.62
N ALA A 35 -27.73 31.43 -3.31
CA ALA A 35 -28.29 32.36 -4.29
C ALA A 35 -27.28 32.58 -5.44
N GLY A 36 -27.68 32.24 -6.68
CA GLY A 36 -26.86 32.47 -7.88
C GLY A 36 -26.14 31.25 -8.47
N SER A 37 -26.39 30.03 -7.98
CA SER A 37 -25.84 28.77 -8.50
C SER A 37 -26.96 27.74 -8.74
N PRO A 38 -27.03 27.04 -9.90
CA PRO A 38 -26.77 27.41 -11.29
C PRO A 38 -28.07 27.81 -12.01
N VAL A 39 -27.97 28.08 -13.31
CA VAL A 39 -29.07 28.53 -14.20
C VAL A 39 -30.21 27.50 -14.22
N PRO A 40 -31.47 27.92 -14.04
CA PRO A 40 -31.95 29.30 -13.95
C PRO A 40 -31.83 29.93 -12.55
N THR A 41 -31.53 31.23 -12.50
CA THR A 41 -31.49 32.01 -11.25
C THR A 41 -32.85 32.00 -10.54
N PHE A 42 -32.88 31.54 -9.30
CA PHE A 42 -34.05 31.57 -8.42
C PHE A 42 -33.75 32.35 -7.14
N THR A 43 -34.81 32.71 -6.41
CA THR A 43 -34.68 33.32 -5.07
C THR A 43 -34.70 32.23 -4.03
N CYS A 44 -33.66 32.16 -3.19
CA CYS A 44 -33.63 31.24 -2.07
C CYS A 44 -34.75 31.53 -1.07
N PRO A 45 -35.42 30.50 -0.52
CA PRO A 45 -36.34 30.70 0.60
C PRO A 45 -35.56 31.20 1.83
N ALA A 46 -36.22 31.99 2.69
CA ALA A 46 -35.62 32.46 3.94
C ALA A 46 -35.17 31.32 4.87
N THR A 47 -35.76 30.14 4.72
CA THR A 47 -35.35 28.92 5.40
C THR A 47 -35.52 27.74 4.44
N PRO A 48 -34.43 27.11 3.96
CA PRO A 48 -34.50 25.94 3.12
C PRO A 48 -35.24 24.79 3.81
N ARG A 49 -36.11 24.10 3.06
CA ARG A 49 -36.82 22.92 3.58
C ARG A 49 -35.84 21.78 3.75
N LYS A 50 -35.64 21.29 4.98
CA LYS A 50 -34.81 20.11 5.24
C LYS A 50 -35.36 18.87 4.54
N LEU A 51 -34.51 17.89 4.27
CA LEU A 51 -34.93 16.62 3.69
C LEU A 51 -35.34 15.64 4.79
N GLU A 52 -36.30 14.78 4.46
CA GLU A 52 -36.75 13.70 5.31
C GLU A 52 -35.61 12.71 5.60
N THR A 53 -35.53 12.14 6.80
CA THR A 53 -34.61 11.02 7.13
C THR A 53 -35.24 9.65 7.05
N GLN A 54 -36.57 9.61 7.07
CA GLN A 54 -37.41 8.43 7.31
C GLN A 54 -37.22 7.87 8.74
N ASP A 55 -36.61 6.70 8.88
CA ASP A 55 -36.38 6.00 10.15
C ASP A 55 -35.13 5.11 10.07
N ALA A 56 -34.79 4.43 11.16
CA ALA A 56 -33.66 3.52 11.28
C ALA A 56 -33.98 2.07 10.86
N ASN A 57 -35.11 1.83 10.19
CA ASN A 57 -35.36 0.51 9.64
C ASN A 57 -34.35 0.23 8.51
N VAL A 58 -34.04 -1.05 8.30
CA VAL A 58 -33.24 -1.50 7.16
C VAL A 58 -34.08 -1.34 5.89
N ARG A 59 -33.97 -0.17 5.24
CA ARG A 59 -34.68 0.16 4.00
C ARG A 59 -33.80 0.04 2.75
N GLY A 60 -32.48 0.08 2.94
CA GLY A 60 -31.52 -0.28 1.90
C GLY A 60 -31.55 -1.78 1.62
N ASN A 61 -30.69 -2.20 0.69
CA ASN A 61 -30.58 -3.60 0.35
C ASN A 61 -29.88 -4.42 1.45
N VAL A 62 -30.23 -5.70 1.51
CA VAL A 62 -29.58 -6.70 2.35
C VAL A 62 -28.88 -7.70 1.43
N VAL A 63 -27.60 -7.98 1.70
CA VAL A 63 -26.76 -8.83 0.87
C VAL A 63 -26.38 -10.08 1.66
N PHE A 64 -26.60 -11.26 1.08
CA PHE A 64 -26.02 -12.50 1.60
C PHE A 64 -24.76 -12.83 0.79
N ARG A 65 -23.60 -12.77 1.44
CA ARG A 65 -22.30 -12.97 0.78
C ARG A 65 -21.31 -13.61 1.74
N ASN A 66 -20.54 -14.58 1.25
CA ASN A 66 -19.49 -15.26 2.01
C ASN A 66 -19.96 -15.78 3.38
N GLY A 67 -21.17 -16.38 3.38
CA GLY A 67 -21.79 -16.92 4.60
C GLY A 67 -22.28 -15.86 5.60
N LYS A 68 -22.29 -14.57 5.23
CA LYS A 68 -22.68 -13.45 6.09
C LYS A 68 -23.86 -12.69 5.49
N ILE A 69 -24.72 -12.16 6.36
CA ILE A 69 -25.78 -11.20 6.04
C ILE A 69 -25.23 -9.80 6.29
N TRP A 70 -25.22 -8.96 5.25
CA TRP A 70 -24.75 -7.60 5.29
C TRP A 70 -25.93 -6.64 5.07
N TYR A 71 -26.01 -5.59 5.86
CA TYR A 71 -27.02 -4.55 5.67
C TYR A 71 -26.50 -3.19 6.11
N ALA A 72 -27.14 -2.14 5.59
CA ALA A 72 -26.91 -0.77 5.99
C ALA A 72 -28.21 -0.09 6.46
N GLN A 73 -28.09 0.92 7.30
CA GLN A 73 -29.21 1.70 7.82
C GLN A 73 -28.77 3.13 8.16
N THR A 74 -29.69 4.08 8.01
CA THR A 74 -29.55 5.44 8.55
C THR A 74 -29.80 5.38 10.05
N VAL A 75 -28.94 5.99 10.87
CA VAL A 75 -29.19 6.15 12.32
C VAL A 75 -28.98 7.60 12.74
N ALA A 76 -29.62 8.05 13.82
CA ALA A 76 -29.30 9.33 14.43
C ALA A 76 -28.41 9.17 15.68
N LEU A 77 -27.50 10.11 15.85
CA LEU A 77 -26.58 10.22 16.97
C LEU A 77 -26.67 11.63 17.57
N PRO A 78 -26.42 11.82 18.88
CA PRO A 78 -26.22 10.76 19.88
C PRO A 78 -27.52 10.01 20.22
N ALA A 79 -27.41 8.97 21.06
CA ALA A 79 -28.57 8.31 21.64
C ALA A 79 -29.35 9.25 22.59
N GLY A 80 -30.64 8.97 22.80
CA GLY A 80 -31.46 9.70 23.78
C GLY A 80 -32.45 10.70 23.18
N GLY A 81 -32.72 10.63 21.88
CA GLY A 81 -33.67 11.51 21.18
C GLY A 81 -32.99 12.45 20.19
N ILE A 82 -33.79 12.99 19.25
CA ILE A 82 -33.32 13.99 18.30
C ILE A 82 -33.27 15.36 18.99
N THR A 83 -32.09 15.99 18.94
CA THR A 83 -31.80 17.31 19.51
C THR A 83 -31.14 18.20 18.44
N VAL A 84 -30.84 19.45 18.79
CA VAL A 84 -30.12 20.38 17.89
C VAL A 84 -28.69 19.94 17.57
N ASN A 85 -28.09 19.11 18.43
CA ASN A 85 -26.74 18.53 18.25
C ASN A 85 -26.80 17.12 17.63
N SER A 86 -27.99 16.68 17.20
CA SER A 86 -28.10 15.40 16.52
C SER A 86 -27.55 15.50 15.11
N ARG A 87 -27.10 14.35 14.58
CA ARG A 87 -26.70 14.13 13.18
C ARG A 87 -27.13 12.74 12.72
N THR A 88 -27.13 12.50 11.42
CA THR A 88 -27.32 11.14 10.88
C THR A 88 -26.00 10.52 10.44
N ALA A 89 -25.94 9.20 10.55
CA ALA A 89 -24.80 8.39 10.14
C ALA A 89 -25.27 7.20 9.28
N ALA A 90 -24.42 6.77 8.35
CA ALA A 90 -24.62 5.52 7.61
C ALA A 90 -23.98 4.38 8.40
N GLN A 91 -24.81 3.53 9.03
CA GLN A 91 -24.37 2.38 9.79
C GLN A 91 -24.42 1.12 8.93
N TRP A 92 -23.37 0.31 8.98
CA TRP A 92 -23.31 -1.00 8.31
C TRP A 92 -23.08 -2.13 9.31
N THR A 93 -23.57 -3.33 9.00
CA THR A 93 -23.44 -4.51 9.88
C THR A 93 -23.32 -5.78 9.07
N ALA A 94 -22.47 -6.69 9.53
CA ALA A 94 -22.28 -8.05 9.07
C ALA A 94 -22.68 -9.03 10.17
N LEU A 95 -23.56 -9.97 9.85
CA LEU A 95 -24.01 -11.03 10.76
C LEU A 95 -23.71 -12.40 10.15
N THR A 96 -23.20 -13.33 10.96
CA THR A 96 -23.04 -14.73 10.56
C THR A 96 -24.25 -15.51 11.01
N PRO A 97 -25.01 -16.19 10.12
CA PRO A 97 -26.03 -17.14 10.53
C PRO A 97 -25.38 -18.35 11.22
N THR A 98 -25.86 -18.72 12.40
CA THR A 98 -25.33 -19.83 13.21
C THR A 98 -26.34 -20.97 13.42
N SER A 99 -27.45 -20.94 12.70
CA SER A 99 -28.51 -21.95 12.83
C SER A 99 -28.12 -23.32 12.29
N PRO A 100 -28.30 -24.40 13.07
CA PRO A 100 -28.16 -25.76 12.57
C PRO A 100 -29.39 -26.24 11.79
N THR A 101 -30.55 -25.58 11.93
CA THR A 101 -31.81 -25.96 11.23
C THR A 101 -32.65 -24.73 10.83
N PRO A 102 -33.53 -24.85 9.81
CA PRO A 102 -34.39 -23.75 9.35
C PRO A 102 -35.42 -23.24 10.38
N THR A 103 -35.65 -23.99 11.46
CA THR A 103 -36.69 -23.71 12.47
C THR A 103 -36.16 -22.96 13.69
N THR A 104 -34.84 -22.79 13.82
CA THR A 104 -34.22 -22.03 14.92
C THR A 104 -33.24 -21.03 14.34
N LEU A 105 -33.70 -19.81 14.02
CA LEU A 105 -32.87 -18.75 13.43
C LEU A 105 -31.97 -18.09 14.51
N ALA A 106 -30.66 -18.22 14.35
CA ALA A 106 -29.61 -17.67 15.22
C ALA A 106 -28.56 -16.96 14.38
N VAL A 107 -28.07 -15.81 14.85
CA VAL A 107 -27.03 -15.00 14.21
C VAL A 107 -26.03 -14.53 15.24
N THR A 108 -24.77 -14.38 14.84
CA THR A 108 -23.72 -13.71 15.63
C THR A 108 -23.26 -12.45 14.91
N PHE A 109 -23.00 -11.38 15.67
CA PHE A 109 -22.36 -10.19 15.13
C PHE A 109 -20.95 -10.55 14.66
N ASN A 110 -20.65 -10.27 13.40
CA ASN A 110 -19.33 -10.51 12.83
C ASN A 110 -18.53 -9.19 12.81
N ASP A 111 -19.10 -8.15 12.21
CA ASP A 111 -18.43 -6.86 12.05
C ASP A 111 -19.46 -5.74 11.81
N GLY A 112 -19.06 -4.48 11.95
CA GLY A 112 -19.92 -3.34 11.70
C GLY A 112 -19.33 -2.03 12.21
N GLY A 113 -19.48 -0.98 11.42
CA GLY A 113 -19.05 0.39 11.72
C GLY A 113 -20.11 1.43 11.40
N ARG A 114 -19.71 2.70 11.42
CA ARG A 114 -20.51 3.85 10.98
C ARG A 114 -19.63 4.81 10.20
N VAL A 115 -20.19 5.41 9.16
CA VAL A 115 -19.66 6.63 8.56
C VAL A 115 -20.38 7.79 9.21
N GLU A 116 -19.63 8.64 9.92
CA GLU A 116 -20.14 9.81 10.63
C GLU A 116 -19.10 10.93 10.69
N ASP A 117 -19.56 12.17 10.78
CA ASP A 117 -18.76 13.31 11.25
C ASP A 117 -19.17 13.61 12.70
N PRO A 118 -18.33 13.30 13.70
CA PRO A 118 -18.67 13.47 15.11
C PRO A 118 -19.01 14.90 15.53
N THR A 119 -18.57 15.89 14.74
CA THR A 119 -18.72 17.32 15.01
C THR A 119 -19.90 17.93 14.27
N ALA A 120 -20.58 17.18 13.41
CA ALA A 120 -21.70 17.68 12.63
C ALA A 120 -22.89 18.08 13.49
N THR A 121 -23.44 19.24 13.16
CA THR A 121 -24.69 19.80 13.69
C THR A 121 -25.56 20.25 12.52
N ALA A 122 -26.78 20.70 12.78
CA ALA A 122 -27.69 21.15 11.73
C ALA A 122 -27.31 22.52 11.10
N THR A 123 -26.22 23.16 11.53
CA THR A 123 -25.90 24.56 11.18
C THR A 123 -24.40 24.87 11.00
N ASN A 124 -23.49 23.91 11.16
CA ASN A 124 -22.04 24.17 11.14
C ASN A 124 -21.30 23.62 9.91
N GLY A 125 -22.01 23.14 8.90
CA GLY A 125 -21.43 22.53 7.70
C GLY A 125 -20.79 21.17 7.91
N GLY A 126 -20.99 20.55 9.09
CA GLY A 126 -20.54 19.17 9.28
C GLY A 126 -21.41 18.18 8.50
N LYS A 127 -20.84 17.03 8.17
CA LYS A 127 -21.42 16.09 7.21
C LYS A 127 -22.41 15.11 7.86
N TRP A 128 -23.58 14.98 7.25
CA TRP A 128 -24.63 14.05 7.63
C TRP A 128 -24.81 13.01 6.54
N TYR A 129 -25.02 11.75 6.94
CA TYR A 129 -25.13 10.64 6.00
C TYR A 129 -26.49 9.96 6.13
N ALA A 130 -27.18 9.72 5.01
CA ALA A 130 -28.45 9.01 4.99
C ALA A 130 -28.66 8.24 3.68
N TYR A 131 -29.69 7.39 3.68
CA TYR A 131 -30.07 6.56 2.54
C TYR A 131 -29.00 5.56 2.08
N PRO A 132 -28.36 4.81 3.00
CA PRO A 132 -27.25 3.97 2.60
C PRO A 132 -27.69 2.70 1.87
N SER A 133 -26.87 2.28 0.92
CA SER A 133 -26.93 0.98 0.24
C SER A 133 -25.56 0.29 0.30
N ILE A 134 -25.52 -1.05 0.22
CA ILE A 134 -24.29 -1.83 0.46
C ILE A 134 -24.06 -2.88 -0.61
N ALA A 135 -22.82 -3.09 -1.04
CA ALA A 135 -22.44 -4.24 -1.85
C ALA A 135 -21.18 -4.89 -1.28
N VAL A 136 -21.08 -6.21 -1.44
CA VAL A 136 -19.94 -7.01 -0.94
C VAL A 136 -19.50 -7.95 -2.05
N ASN A 137 -18.25 -7.81 -2.51
CA ASN A 137 -17.71 -8.61 -3.60
C ASN A 137 -17.28 -10.02 -3.12
N LYS A 138 -16.73 -10.87 -4.01
CA LYS A 138 -16.26 -12.22 -3.63
C LYS A 138 -15.14 -12.23 -2.60
N ASN A 139 -14.40 -11.15 -2.47
CA ASN A 139 -13.25 -11.01 -1.59
C ASN A 139 -13.60 -10.29 -0.29
N GLU A 140 -14.87 -10.15 0.07
CA GLU A 140 -15.34 -9.38 1.23
C GLU A 140 -14.97 -7.89 1.23
N GLY A 141 -14.58 -7.35 0.08
CA GLY A 141 -14.53 -5.90 -0.12
C GLY A 141 -15.93 -5.31 -0.12
N VAL A 142 -16.15 -4.24 0.64
CA VAL A 142 -17.46 -3.63 0.88
C VAL A 142 -17.50 -2.22 0.31
N LEU A 143 -18.56 -1.89 -0.43
CA LEU A 143 -18.89 -0.53 -0.85
C LEU A 143 -20.18 -0.12 -0.14
N LEU A 144 -20.15 1.04 0.50
CA LEU A 144 -21.28 1.67 1.18
C LEU A 144 -21.58 2.99 0.47
N GLY A 145 -22.60 3.01 -0.37
CA GLY A 145 -23.10 4.25 -0.99
C GLY A 145 -24.12 4.94 -0.10
N TYR A 146 -24.19 6.27 -0.16
CA TYR A 146 -25.17 7.10 0.57
C TYR A 146 -25.26 8.51 -0.05
N SER A 147 -26.28 9.27 0.34
CA SER A 147 -26.28 10.72 0.11
C SER A 147 -25.64 11.45 1.30
N GLU A 148 -24.84 12.48 0.99
CA GLU A 148 -24.23 13.39 1.96
C GLU A 148 -25.06 14.68 2.04
N PHE A 149 -25.23 15.20 3.25
CA PHE A 149 -26.05 16.37 3.57
C PHE A 149 -25.29 17.30 4.50
N GLU A 150 -25.36 18.60 4.25
CA GLU A 150 -24.68 19.60 5.08
C GLU A 150 -25.42 20.94 5.07
N SER A 151 -25.17 21.81 6.04
CA SER A 151 -25.94 23.06 6.17
C SER A 151 -25.43 24.22 5.31
N ASP A 152 -24.29 24.05 4.64
CA ASP A 152 -23.60 25.05 3.82
C ASP A 152 -23.51 24.67 2.34
N ASP A 153 -23.89 23.45 1.95
CA ASP A 153 -23.94 22.97 0.56
C ASP A 153 -25.25 22.21 0.23
N PHE A 154 -25.34 21.73 -1.01
CA PHE A 154 -26.45 20.93 -1.53
C PHE A 154 -26.32 19.44 -1.14
N VAL A 155 -27.33 18.63 -1.49
CA VAL A 155 -27.26 17.18 -1.25
C VAL A 155 -26.46 16.49 -2.36
N ASP A 156 -25.46 15.72 -1.93
CA ASP A 156 -24.48 15.09 -2.80
C ASP A 156 -24.65 13.56 -2.88
N ALA A 157 -24.03 12.98 -3.89
CA ALA A 157 -23.85 11.55 -4.04
C ALA A 157 -22.44 11.14 -3.61
N ALA A 158 -22.36 10.25 -2.62
CA ALA A 158 -21.11 9.85 -1.97
C ALA A 158 -21.03 8.34 -1.69
N TYR A 159 -19.82 7.87 -1.41
CA TYR A 159 -19.60 6.52 -0.89
C TYR A 159 -18.43 6.47 0.09
N SER A 160 -18.41 5.42 0.90
CA SER A 160 -17.21 4.93 1.57
C SER A 160 -17.00 3.47 1.19
N PHE A 161 -15.79 2.97 1.30
CA PHE A 161 -15.49 1.57 1.04
C PHE A 161 -14.51 1.01 2.06
N ARG A 162 -14.42 -0.31 2.07
CA ARG A 162 -13.35 -1.02 2.77
C ARG A 162 -12.93 -2.27 2.00
N GLU A 163 -11.67 -2.61 2.13
CA GLU A 163 -11.13 -3.89 1.71
C GLU A 163 -11.23 -4.90 2.87
N ALA A 164 -11.15 -6.20 2.56
CA ALA A 164 -11.22 -7.24 3.60
C ALA A 164 -10.07 -7.15 4.62
N GLY A 165 -8.93 -6.57 4.22
CA GLY A 165 -7.79 -6.33 5.11
C GLY A 165 -7.92 -5.10 6.01
N ASP A 166 -8.91 -4.23 5.77
CA ASP A 166 -9.10 -3.03 6.61
C ASP A 166 -9.59 -3.40 8.02
N ALA A 167 -9.17 -2.64 9.02
CA ALA A 167 -9.48 -2.89 10.43
C ALA A 167 -11.00 -3.03 10.69
N ALA A 168 -11.38 -3.97 11.55
CA ALA A 168 -12.77 -4.20 11.91
C ALA A 168 -13.45 -2.93 12.44
N GLY A 169 -14.73 -2.75 12.09
CA GLY A 169 -15.54 -1.60 12.49
C GLY A 169 -15.25 -0.30 11.74
N THR A 170 -14.34 -0.29 10.76
CA THR A 170 -13.97 0.92 10.02
C THR A 170 -14.43 0.88 8.56
N MET A 171 -14.54 2.08 7.97
CA MET A 171 -14.62 2.35 6.55
C MET A 171 -13.53 3.39 6.24
N ARG A 172 -13.01 3.40 5.01
CA ARG A 172 -12.14 4.50 4.55
C ARG A 172 -12.94 5.79 4.41
N ASP A 173 -12.22 6.90 4.25
CA ASP A 173 -12.81 8.24 4.21
C ASP A 173 -13.89 8.37 3.12
N PRO A 174 -14.97 9.14 3.40
CA PRO A 174 -16.00 9.47 2.42
C PRO A 174 -15.43 10.09 1.14
N VAL A 175 -15.96 9.65 -0.01
CA VAL A 175 -15.70 10.22 -1.32
C VAL A 175 -17.01 10.75 -1.88
N VAL A 176 -17.12 12.07 -2.02
CA VAL A 176 -18.14 12.72 -2.84
C VAL A 176 -17.72 12.58 -4.30
N TYR A 177 -18.54 11.91 -5.10
CA TYR A 177 -18.24 11.65 -6.52
C TYR A 177 -19.17 12.40 -7.46
N LYS A 178 -20.22 13.03 -6.91
CA LYS A 178 -21.05 14.00 -7.61
C LYS A 178 -21.69 14.96 -6.60
N ASP A 179 -21.23 16.21 -6.64
CA ASP A 179 -21.81 17.29 -5.84
C ASP A 179 -23.26 17.56 -6.26
N GLY A 180 -24.09 17.96 -5.30
CA GLY A 180 -25.37 18.59 -5.54
C GLY A 180 -25.17 19.90 -6.29
N GLU A 181 -26.15 20.25 -7.11
CA GLU A 181 -26.09 21.46 -7.92
C GLU A 181 -27.18 22.44 -7.53
N ASP A 182 -28.17 22.05 -6.72
CA ASP A 182 -29.27 22.92 -6.34
C ASP A 182 -29.82 22.50 -4.97
N TYR A 183 -30.54 23.39 -4.29
CA TYR A 183 -31.32 22.97 -3.12
C TYR A 183 -32.52 22.15 -3.57
N TYR A 184 -32.92 21.17 -2.77
CA TYR A 184 -34.01 20.26 -3.09
C TYR A 184 -35.24 20.47 -2.17
N GLU A 185 -36.36 20.83 -2.77
CA GLU A 185 -37.65 20.90 -2.10
C GLU A 185 -38.75 20.31 -3.00
N LYS A 186 -39.32 19.17 -2.63
CA LYS A 186 -40.42 18.56 -3.38
C LYS A 186 -41.39 17.85 -2.45
N THR A 187 -42.34 18.61 -1.94
CA THR A 187 -43.31 18.12 -0.94
C THR A 187 -44.63 17.69 -1.54
N PHE A 188 -44.90 18.06 -2.80
CA PHE A 188 -46.19 17.87 -3.47
C PHE A 188 -47.38 18.43 -2.64
N GLY A 189 -47.14 19.48 -1.86
CA GLY A 189 -48.13 20.08 -0.95
C GLY A 189 -48.32 19.35 0.38
N GLY A 190 -47.56 18.28 0.64
CA GLY A 190 -47.54 17.54 1.90
C GLY A 190 -46.51 18.07 2.91
N THR A 191 -46.29 17.29 3.97
CA THR A 191 -45.39 17.63 5.09
C THR A 191 -44.02 16.97 5.02
N ARG A 192 -43.72 16.22 3.96
CA ARG A 192 -42.49 15.44 3.80
C ARG A 192 -41.71 15.89 2.58
N ASN A 193 -40.40 16.05 2.71
CA ASN A 193 -39.48 16.32 1.60
C ASN A 193 -38.60 15.09 1.33
N ARG A 194 -39.15 14.13 0.57
CA ARG A 194 -38.58 12.78 0.42
C ARG A 194 -37.44 12.74 -0.61
N PHE A 195 -36.42 11.93 -0.31
CA PHE A 195 -35.20 11.77 -1.10
C PHE A 195 -34.66 10.33 -0.97
N GLY A 196 -33.69 9.94 -1.79
CA GLY A 196 -32.83 8.76 -1.59
C GLY A 196 -33.42 7.41 -2.03
N ASP A 197 -34.67 7.35 -2.48
CA ASP A 197 -35.34 6.10 -2.88
C ASP A 197 -34.73 5.45 -4.14
N TYR A 198 -33.96 6.20 -4.95
CA TYR A 198 -33.37 5.72 -6.22
C TYR A 198 -31.87 5.42 -6.12
N SER A 199 -31.38 5.22 -4.89
CA SER A 199 -29.98 4.91 -4.59
C SER A 199 -29.76 3.41 -4.37
N HIS A 200 -28.67 2.86 -4.90
CA HIS A 200 -28.31 1.45 -4.74
C HIS A 200 -26.81 1.19 -4.97
N THR A 201 -26.30 0.12 -4.38
CA THR A 201 -24.92 -0.37 -4.60
C THR A 201 -24.96 -1.84 -5.01
N VAL A 202 -24.15 -2.24 -5.99
CA VAL A 202 -24.12 -3.61 -6.54
C VAL A 202 -22.69 -4.07 -6.80
N VAL A 203 -22.50 -5.38 -6.86
CA VAL A 203 -21.24 -5.98 -7.33
C VAL A 203 -21.25 -6.00 -8.86
N ASP A 204 -20.11 -5.76 -9.49
CA ASP A 204 -19.94 -5.95 -10.92
C ASP A 204 -20.07 -7.45 -11.27
N PRO A 205 -21.11 -7.86 -12.04
CA PRO A 205 -21.33 -9.25 -12.36
C PRO A 205 -20.27 -9.83 -13.32
N ALA A 206 -19.46 -8.99 -13.97
CA ALA A 206 -18.46 -9.45 -14.94
C ALA A 206 -17.23 -10.08 -14.27
N ASN A 207 -16.80 -9.56 -13.11
CA ASN A 207 -15.60 -10.03 -12.41
C ASN A 207 -15.82 -10.38 -10.94
N ASP A 208 -16.95 -9.98 -10.36
CA ASP A 208 -17.33 -10.23 -8.97
C ASP A 208 -16.31 -9.66 -7.96
N THR A 209 -15.56 -8.63 -8.39
CA THR A 209 -14.55 -7.91 -7.62
C THR A 209 -14.81 -6.42 -7.60
N ASP A 210 -15.17 -5.83 -8.73
CA ASP A 210 -15.48 -4.41 -8.79
C ASP A 210 -16.86 -4.16 -8.19
N LEU A 211 -17.06 -2.96 -7.68
CA LEU A 211 -18.30 -2.54 -7.05
C LEU A 211 -18.81 -1.29 -7.76
N TRP A 212 -20.13 -1.17 -7.86
CA TRP A 212 -20.81 -0.03 -8.47
C TRP A 212 -21.76 0.58 -7.46
N THR A 213 -21.82 1.90 -7.42
CA THR A 213 -22.82 2.63 -6.65
C THR A 213 -23.52 3.65 -7.53
N VAL A 214 -24.83 3.82 -7.31
CA VAL A 214 -25.68 4.84 -7.90
C VAL A 214 -26.36 5.55 -6.73
N GLN A 215 -26.21 6.87 -6.63
CA GLN A 215 -26.81 7.67 -5.56
C GLN A 215 -27.51 8.89 -6.16
N GLU A 216 -28.55 9.36 -5.48
CA GLU A 216 -29.23 10.60 -5.84
C GLU A 216 -28.43 11.83 -5.41
N TYR A 217 -28.42 12.84 -6.28
CA TYR A 217 -27.95 14.20 -6.01
C TYR A 217 -29.02 15.20 -6.43
N ALA A 218 -28.99 16.41 -5.84
CA ALA A 218 -29.90 17.46 -6.27
C ALA A 218 -29.44 18.06 -7.61
N GLN A 219 -30.31 18.00 -8.61
CA GLN A 219 -30.02 18.48 -9.96
C GLN A 219 -30.67 19.87 -10.15
N PRO A 220 -30.13 20.74 -11.04
CA PRO A 220 -30.70 22.04 -11.30
C PRO A 220 -32.14 21.97 -11.76
N ARG A 221 -32.95 22.88 -11.24
CA ARG A 221 -34.28 23.16 -11.79
C ARG A 221 -34.18 23.59 -13.24
N VAL A 222 -35.29 23.52 -13.97
CA VAL A 222 -35.37 24.10 -15.33
C VAL A 222 -36.55 25.04 -15.43
N VAL A 223 -36.40 26.07 -16.25
CA VAL A 223 -37.51 26.98 -16.57
C VAL A 223 -38.53 26.22 -17.43
N ALA A 224 -39.78 26.17 -16.97
CA ALA A 224 -40.90 25.66 -17.75
C ALA A 224 -41.60 26.83 -18.46
N VAL A 225 -41.67 26.77 -19.80
CA VAL A 225 -42.43 27.72 -20.63
C VAL A 225 -43.35 26.92 -21.56
N PRO A 226 -44.69 27.07 -21.50
CA PRO A 226 -45.48 27.95 -20.62
C PRO A 226 -45.67 27.38 -19.19
N PRO A 227 -45.99 28.22 -18.19
CA PRO A 227 -46.33 27.76 -16.84
C PRO A 227 -47.60 26.90 -16.86
N ASP A 228 -47.56 25.71 -16.23
CA ASP A 228 -48.74 24.87 -16.03
C ASP A 228 -49.44 25.17 -14.69
N ALA A 229 -50.70 24.73 -14.53
CA ALA A 229 -51.52 25.02 -13.35
C ALA A 229 -50.97 24.42 -12.03
N ASN A 230 -50.02 23.48 -12.10
CA ASN A 230 -49.34 22.89 -10.95
C ASN A 230 -47.96 23.55 -10.69
N ASN A 231 -47.54 24.49 -11.54
CA ASN A 231 -46.23 25.14 -11.52
C ASN A 231 -46.34 26.67 -11.74
N PRO A 232 -46.85 27.41 -10.75
CA PRO A 232 -47.18 28.84 -10.88
C PRO A 232 -45.96 29.79 -10.98
N ALA A 233 -44.73 29.27 -10.85
CA ALA A 233 -43.50 30.06 -10.78
C ALA A 233 -42.52 29.78 -11.93
N ASN A 234 -43.00 29.51 -13.15
CA ASN A 234 -42.17 29.22 -14.34
C ASN A 234 -41.14 28.09 -14.14
N GLY A 235 -41.38 27.11 -13.24
CA GLY A 235 -40.39 26.08 -12.92
C GLY A 235 -39.31 26.47 -11.92
N LEU A 236 -39.47 27.59 -11.21
CA LEU A 236 -38.50 28.12 -10.24
C LEU A 236 -39.01 28.12 -8.80
N GLY A 237 -40.20 27.57 -8.55
CA GLY A 237 -40.73 27.43 -7.19
C GLY A 237 -40.05 26.29 -6.44
N ALA A 238 -40.24 26.28 -5.12
CA ALA A 238 -39.83 25.18 -4.24
C ALA A 238 -40.10 23.80 -4.89
N ASN A 239 -41.37 23.46 -5.16
CA ASN A 239 -41.77 22.18 -5.76
C ASN A 239 -41.29 21.91 -7.20
N SER A 240 -40.57 22.85 -7.83
CA SER A 240 -39.97 22.65 -9.15
C SER A 240 -38.59 21.98 -9.09
N SER A 241 -38.08 21.70 -7.88
CA SER A 241 -36.83 20.97 -7.63
C SER A 241 -36.71 19.68 -8.41
N ARG A 242 -35.48 19.36 -8.79
CA ARG A 242 -35.13 18.13 -9.51
C ARG A 242 -34.07 17.37 -8.74
N TRP A 243 -34.05 16.08 -9.00
CA TRP A 243 -33.03 15.15 -8.55
C TRP A 243 -32.63 14.33 -9.77
N SER A 244 -31.43 13.78 -9.73
CA SER A 244 -30.98 12.78 -10.68
C SER A 244 -30.06 11.81 -9.96
N THR A 245 -29.65 10.75 -10.65
CA THR A 245 -28.67 9.81 -10.14
C THR A 245 -27.34 9.96 -10.85
N TRP A 246 -26.27 9.68 -10.12
CA TRP A 246 -24.94 9.54 -10.71
C TRP A 246 -24.30 8.26 -10.19
N TRP A 247 -23.36 7.72 -10.96
CA TRP A 247 -22.74 6.44 -10.66
C TRP A 247 -21.24 6.54 -10.48
N ALA A 248 -20.69 5.65 -9.66
CA ALA A 248 -19.26 5.43 -9.52
C ALA A 248 -18.95 3.93 -9.60
N LYS A 249 -17.83 3.60 -10.26
CA LYS A 249 -17.19 2.28 -10.23
C LYS A 249 -16.02 2.34 -9.26
N VAL A 250 -15.96 1.40 -8.33
CA VAL A 250 -14.89 1.26 -7.33
C VAL A 250 -14.24 -0.11 -7.52
N ALA A 251 -13.00 -0.11 -8.00
CA ALA A 251 -12.18 -1.32 -8.08
C ALA A 251 -11.40 -1.45 -6.77
N LEU A 252 -11.72 -2.48 -5.98
CA LEU A 252 -11.04 -2.76 -4.72
C LEU A 252 -9.81 -3.63 -4.98
N ALA A 253 -8.67 -3.30 -4.36
CA ALA A 253 -7.52 -4.18 -4.37
C ALA A 253 -7.88 -5.48 -3.62
N VAL A 254 -7.56 -6.62 -4.22
CA VAL A 254 -7.83 -7.94 -3.64
C VAL A 254 -6.49 -8.52 -3.26
N PRO A 255 -6.13 -8.64 -1.98
CA PRO A 255 -4.86 -9.26 -1.59
C PRO A 255 -4.71 -10.65 -2.22
N GLY A 256 -3.67 -10.82 -3.03
CA GLY A 256 -3.44 -12.04 -3.81
C GLY A 256 -4.02 -11.99 -5.23
N ALA A 257 -4.35 -10.80 -5.75
CA ALA A 257 -4.63 -10.60 -7.18
C ALA A 257 -3.35 -10.77 -8.01
N LEU A 258 -3.51 -11.09 -9.31
CA LEU A 258 -2.36 -11.15 -10.22
C LEU A 258 -1.59 -9.84 -10.18
N GLY A 259 -0.26 -9.95 -10.07
CA GLY A 259 0.64 -8.83 -9.85
C GLY A 259 0.88 -8.46 -8.38
N ASP A 260 0.08 -8.88 -7.40
CA ASP A 260 0.29 -8.49 -5.99
C ASP A 260 1.57 -9.08 -5.37
N LEU A 261 1.93 -10.28 -5.82
CA LEU A 261 3.20 -10.93 -5.54
C LEU A 261 4.09 -10.81 -6.78
N VAL A 262 5.32 -10.35 -6.58
CA VAL A 262 6.32 -10.19 -7.65
C VAL A 262 7.62 -10.83 -7.24
N ILE A 263 8.40 -11.31 -8.21
CA ILE A 263 9.79 -11.69 -8.05
C ILE A 263 10.60 -10.40 -7.85
N SER A 264 11.14 -10.16 -6.66
CA SER A 264 11.90 -8.94 -6.34
C SER A 264 13.39 -9.09 -6.59
N GLU A 265 13.93 -10.28 -6.36
CA GLU A 265 15.35 -10.57 -6.52
C GLU A 265 15.54 -12.04 -6.88
N TYR A 266 16.49 -12.34 -7.74
CA TYR A 266 16.88 -13.73 -7.99
C TYR A 266 18.32 -13.84 -8.45
N ARG A 267 18.88 -15.01 -8.19
CA ARG A 267 20.22 -15.39 -8.62
C ARG A 267 20.17 -16.79 -9.20
N LEU A 268 20.73 -16.93 -10.40
CA LEU A 268 20.80 -18.21 -11.12
C LEU A 268 22.13 -18.94 -10.91
N ARG A 269 23.19 -18.25 -10.47
CA ARG A 269 24.47 -18.82 -10.03
C ARG A 269 25.19 -17.87 -9.09
N GLY A 270 25.93 -18.42 -8.13
CA GLY A 270 26.76 -17.67 -7.19
C GLY A 270 28.12 -18.34 -6.99
N THR A 271 28.84 -18.00 -5.92
CA THR A 271 30.16 -18.59 -5.62
C THR A 271 30.11 -20.08 -5.30
N GLY A 272 28.94 -20.61 -4.92
CA GLY A 272 28.71 -22.05 -4.70
C GLY A 272 28.55 -22.86 -5.99
N GLY A 273 28.61 -22.22 -7.16
CA GLY A 273 28.48 -22.87 -8.46
C GLY A 273 27.08 -22.76 -9.05
N ASP A 274 26.72 -23.76 -9.86
CA ASP A 274 25.49 -23.79 -10.66
C ASP A 274 24.24 -23.93 -9.80
N ASP A 275 24.36 -24.54 -8.62
CA ASP A 275 23.28 -24.72 -7.65
C ASP A 275 23.19 -23.58 -6.62
N ASP A 276 24.02 -22.55 -6.75
CA ASP A 276 24.00 -21.41 -5.83
C ASP A 276 22.92 -20.40 -6.22
N GLU A 277 21.68 -20.82 -6.05
CA GLU A 277 20.49 -20.17 -6.59
C GLU A 277 19.50 -19.77 -5.50
N TYR A 278 18.76 -18.70 -5.75
CA TYR A 278 17.57 -18.35 -5.00
C TYR A 278 16.64 -17.47 -5.82
N VAL A 279 15.37 -17.43 -5.40
CA VAL A 279 14.35 -16.52 -5.91
C VAL A 279 13.58 -15.96 -4.73
N GLU A 280 13.47 -14.64 -4.68
CA GLU A 280 12.73 -13.89 -3.69
C GLU A 280 11.41 -13.40 -4.27
N ILE A 281 10.33 -13.64 -3.54
CA ILE A 281 8.99 -13.15 -3.83
C ILE A 281 8.64 -12.05 -2.85
N TYR A 282 8.12 -10.93 -3.34
CA TYR A 282 7.74 -9.76 -2.56
C TYR A 282 6.25 -9.47 -2.68
N ASN A 283 5.61 -9.17 -1.55
CA ASN A 283 4.25 -8.65 -1.50
C ASN A 283 4.24 -7.13 -1.67
N LYS A 284 3.79 -6.67 -2.84
CA LYS A 284 3.76 -5.23 -3.17
C LYS A 284 2.57 -4.48 -2.59
N THR A 285 1.68 -5.17 -1.86
CA THR A 285 0.48 -4.56 -1.29
C THR A 285 0.74 -4.03 0.13
N ASN A 286 -0.17 -3.18 0.61
CA ASN A 286 -0.19 -2.68 1.98
C ASN A 286 -0.91 -3.64 2.95
N SER A 287 -1.28 -4.84 2.49
CA SER A 287 -2.02 -5.85 3.25
C SER A 287 -1.27 -7.18 3.23
N ALA A 288 -1.46 -8.01 4.25
CA ALA A 288 -0.91 -9.36 4.21
C ALA A 288 -1.66 -10.20 3.14
N ILE A 289 -0.94 -11.04 2.42
CA ILE A 289 -1.49 -11.99 1.46
C ILE A 289 -1.44 -13.37 2.11
N THR A 290 -2.60 -14.01 2.25
CA THR A 290 -2.66 -15.43 2.61
C THR A 290 -2.78 -16.24 1.35
N VAL A 291 -1.84 -17.17 1.13
CA VAL A 291 -1.84 -18.03 -0.04
C VAL A 291 -3.06 -18.94 -0.02
N THR A 292 -3.86 -18.84 -1.08
CA THR A 292 -5.05 -19.67 -1.29
C THR A 292 -5.27 -19.91 -2.77
N THR A 293 -5.63 -21.14 -3.13
CA THR A 293 -5.92 -21.54 -4.51
C THR A 293 -7.41 -21.81 -4.68
N THR A 294 -7.96 -21.49 -5.85
CA THR A 294 -9.36 -21.79 -6.19
C THR A 294 -9.52 -23.10 -6.94
N ASP A 295 -8.42 -23.65 -7.48
CA ASP A 295 -8.39 -24.87 -8.28
C ASP A 295 -8.03 -26.13 -7.47
N GLY A 296 -7.90 -25.99 -6.14
CA GLY A 296 -7.56 -27.08 -5.23
C GLY A 296 -6.09 -27.50 -5.26
N SER A 297 -5.22 -26.79 -5.99
CA SER A 297 -3.78 -27.05 -6.00
C SER A 297 -3.12 -26.71 -4.65
N ALA A 298 -1.92 -27.22 -4.39
CA ALA A 298 -1.26 -27.15 -3.08
C ALA A 298 -0.82 -25.74 -2.64
N GLY A 299 -0.85 -24.75 -3.54
CA GLY A 299 -0.44 -23.38 -3.26
C GLY A 299 -0.02 -22.63 -4.52
N TYR A 300 0.77 -21.57 -4.36
CA TYR A 300 1.35 -20.80 -5.47
C TYR A 300 2.70 -21.40 -5.84
N ALA A 301 2.95 -21.66 -7.12
CA ALA A 301 4.19 -22.29 -7.56
C ALA A 301 5.10 -21.34 -8.32
N LEU A 302 6.39 -21.36 -7.98
CA LEU A 302 7.43 -20.85 -8.88
C LEU A 302 7.90 -22.00 -9.77
N ALA A 303 7.88 -21.80 -11.08
CA ALA A 303 8.41 -22.74 -12.06
C ALA A 303 9.39 -22.05 -13.01
N ALA A 304 10.34 -22.81 -13.56
CA ALA A 304 11.19 -22.34 -14.65
C ALA A 304 10.60 -22.69 -16.01
N SER A 305 11.15 -22.14 -17.08
CA SER A 305 10.60 -22.30 -18.44
C SER A 305 10.66 -23.72 -19.02
N ASP A 306 11.27 -24.67 -18.32
CA ASP A 306 11.15 -26.11 -18.58
C ASP A 306 9.79 -26.70 -18.12
N GLY A 307 8.94 -25.90 -17.48
CA GLY A 307 7.63 -26.31 -16.97
C GLY A 307 7.69 -27.05 -15.63
N ILE A 308 8.87 -27.16 -15.01
CA ILE A 308 9.06 -27.86 -13.74
C ILE A 308 8.95 -26.86 -12.57
N VAL A 309 8.16 -27.21 -11.56
CA VAL A 309 8.05 -26.43 -10.32
C VAL A 309 9.36 -26.53 -9.55
N ARG A 310 9.90 -25.36 -9.15
CA ARG A 310 11.04 -25.29 -8.23
C ARG A 310 10.55 -25.38 -6.80
N PHE A 311 9.63 -24.51 -6.41
CA PHE A 311 8.99 -24.58 -5.11
C PHE A 311 7.54 -24.15 -5.17
N THR A 312 6.78 -24.56 -4.15
CA THR A 312 5.41 -24.12 -3.91
C THR A 312 5.36 -23.38 -2.58
N ILE A 313 4.78 -22.18 -2.59
CA ILE A 313 4.36 -21.46 -1.40
C ILE A 313 3.04 -22.12 -0.94
N PRO A 314 3.01 -22.83 0.19
CA PRO A 314 1.84 -23.64 0.56
C PRO A 314 0.59 -22.80 0.87
N ASN A 315 -0.59 -23.35 0.60
CA ASN A 315 -1.85 -22.77 1.08
C ASN A 315 -1.81 -22.51 2.59
N GLY A 316 -2.32 -21.35 3.01
CA GLY A 316 -2.30 -20.87 4.40
C GLY A 316 -1.04 -20.09 4.78
N THR A 317 0.00 -20.06 3.93
CA THR A 317 1.17 -19.19 4.15
C THR A 317 0.73 -17.72 4.12
N THR A 318 1.10 -16.96 5.15
CA THR A 318 0.83 -15.51 5.18
C THR A 318 2.12 -14.77 4.84
N ILE A 319 2.14 -14.06 3.72
CA ILE A 319 3.21 -13.13 3.34
C ILE A 319 2.77 -11.74 3.82
N PRO A 320 3.43 -11.15 4.83
CA PRO A 320 3.01 -9.85 5.37
C PRO A 320 2.97 -8.74 4.31
N ALA A 321 2.24 -7.66 4.59
CA ALA A 321 2.33 -6.44 3.79
C ALA A 321 3.79 -6.02 3.64
N ARG A 322 4.24 -5.73 2.42
CA ARG A 322 5.64 -5.38 2.14
C ARG A 322 6.66 -6.45 2.61
N GLY A 323 6.21 -7.69 2.78
CA GLY A 323 7.01 -8.83 3.21
C GLY A 323 7.50 -9.69 2.05
N HIS A 324 8.35 -10.66 2.38
CA HIS A 324 9.09 -11.47 1.41
C HIS A 324 8.85 -12.97 1.64
N TYR A 325 9.15 -13.78 0.64
CA TYR A 325 9.22 -15.24 0.72
C TYR A 325 10.39 -15.74 -0.14
N LEU A 326 11.27 -16.54 0.45
CA LEU A 326 12.52 -16.94 -0.18
C LEU A 326 12.54 -18.43 -0.54
N GLY A 327 12.70 -18.74 -1.83
CA GLY A 327 13.01 -20.08 -2.30
C GLY A 327 14.49 -20.22 -2.60
N VAL A 328 15.15 -21.28 -2.11
CA VAL A 328 16.59 -21.49 -2.29
C VAL A 328 16.89 -22.88 -2.86
N ASN A 329 17.94 -22.99 -3.68
CA ASN A 329 18.46 -24.29 -4.05
C ASN A 329 19.30 -24.86 -2.91
N SER A 330 18.83 -25.93 -2.27
CA SER A 330 19.49 -26.49 -1.09
C SER A 330 20.84 -27.14 -1.38
N ASP A 331 21.16 -27.40 -2.65
CA ASP A 331 22.41 -28.05 -3.05
C ASP A 331 23.59 -27.06 -3.12
N GLY A 332 23.34 -25.75 -3.26
CA GLY A 332 24.41 -24.77 -3.42
C GLY A 332 24.21 -23.38 -2.79
N TYR A 333 23.05 -23.05 -2.23
CA TYR A 333 22.75 -21.70 -1.71
C TYR A 333 23.73 -21.21 -0.64
N SER A 334 24.52 -20.19 -0.99
CA SER A 334 25.66 -19.68 -0.22
C SER A 334 25.34 -18.51 0.72
N LEU A 335 24.12 -17.94 0.67
CA LEU A 335 23.76 -16.72 1.42
C LEU A 335 22.83 -16.98 2.62
N THR A 336 22.74 -18.23 3.09
CA THR A 336 21.86 -18.62 4.21
C THR A 336 22.07 -17.84 5.51
N SER A 337 23.26 -17.27 5.71
CA SER A 337 23.61 -16.45 6.87
C SER A 337 23.43 -14.94 6.67
N TYR A 338 22.92 -14.48 5.52
CA TYR A 338 22.53 -13.08 5.31
C TYR A 338 21.55 -12.67 6.41
N PRO A 339 21.71 -11.52 7.09
CA PRO A 339 20.78 -11.13 8.16
C PRO A 339 19.36 -11.02 7.61
N ALA A 340 18.36 -11.55 8.31
CA ALA A 340 16.96 -11.45 7.86
C ALA A 340 16.01 -11.18 9.02
N GLY A 341 16.48 -10.71 10.17
CA GLY A 341 15.59 -10.35 11.27
C GLY A 341 16.32 -10.24 12.58
N THR A 342 15.57 -10.41 13.68
CA THR A 342 16.11 -10.36 15.04
C THR A 342 16.72 -11.72 15.38
N ALA A 343 18.04 -11.83 15.23
CA ALA A 343 18.79 -13.08 15.41
C ALA A 343 18.36 -14.23 14.47
N THR A 344 17.81 -13.90 13.30
CA THR A 344 17.50 -14.82 12.21
C THR A 344 18.25 -14.44 10.94
N THR A 345 18.38 -15.39 10.02
CA THR A 345 19.10 -15.24 8.76
C THR A 345 18.21 -15.62 7.59
N ALA A 346 18.64 -15.30 6.37
CA ALA A 346 17.96 -15.58 5.11
C ALA A 346 18.07 -17.07 4.73
N THR A 347 17.72 -17.96 5.66
CA THR A 347 17.41 -19.35 5.36
C THR A 347 16.15 -19.40 4.51
N GLY A 348 16.12 -20.21 3.46
CA GLY A 348 14.97 -20.30 2.57
C GLY A 348 13.70 -20.74 3.31
N ASP A 349 12.58 -20.07 3.02
CA ASP A 349 11.24 -20.48 3.44
C ASP A 349 10.80 -21.74 2.68
N ALA A 350 11.28 -21.90 1.44
CA ALA A 350 11.19 -23.13 0.67
C ALA A 350 12.55 -23.53 0.09
N THR A 351 12.70 -24.82 -0.18
CA THR A 351 13.90 -25.40 -0.80
C THR A 351 13.55 -26.15 -2.07
N TYR A 352 14.49 -26.17 -3.01
CA TYR A 352 14.44 -26.99 -4.21
C TYR A 352 15.83 -27.55 -4.53
N THR A 353 15.90 -28.56 -5.39
CA THR A 353 17.17 -29.20 -5.81
C THR A 353 17.32 -29.28 -7.32
N THR A 354 16.22 -29.16 -8.07
CA THR A 354 16.29 -29.03 -9.52
C THR A 354 16.70 -27.60 -9.87
N GLY A 355 17.93 -27.42 -10.33
CA GLY A 355 18.46 -26.09 -10.63
C GLY A 355 17.64 -25.31 -11.66
N ILE A 356 17.71 -23.99 -11.62
CA ILE A 356 17.23 -23.09 -12.67
C ILE A 356 18.34 -22.99 -13.72
N GLU A 357 18.54 -24.10 -14.43
CA GLU A 357 19.68 -24.29 -15.33
C GLU A 357 19.88 -23.12 -16.30
N ASP A 358 21.13 -22.81 -16.62
CA ASP A 358 21.48 -21.92 -17.72
C ASP A 358 20.85 -22.41 -19.03
N LEU A 359 20.55 -21.47 -19.94
CA LEU A 359 20.12 -21.86 -21.27
C LEU A 359 21.30 -22.54 -22.00
N PRO A 360 21.07 -23.67 -22.69
CA PRO A 360 22.14 -24.34 -23.41
C PRO A 360 22.75 -23.43 -24.48
N PRO A 361 24.04 -23.59 -24.83
CA PRO A 361 24.65 -22.80 -25.90
C PRO A 361 23.87 -22.97 -27.21
N GLY A 362 23.45 -21.85 -27.81
CA GLY A 362 22.62 -21.85 -29.03
C GLY A 362 21.11 -21.96 -28.81
N ALA A 363 20.61 -21.77 -27.58
CA ALA A 363 19.18 -21.56 -27.34
C ALA A 363 18.65 -20.40 -28.22
N ALA A 364 17.44 -20.59 -28.78
CA ALA A 364 16.83 -19.63 -29.70
C ALA A 364 16.73 -18.24 -29.04
N GLY A 365 17.36 -17.22 -29.63
CA GLY A 365 17.40 -15.86 -29.08
C GLY A 365 18.77 -15.40 -28.53
N CYS A 366 19.72 -16.30 -28.28
CA CYS A 366 21.11 -15.94 -27.99
C CYS A 366 22.10 -16.50 -29.03
N THR A 367 23.09 -15.71 -29.42
CA THR A 367 24.28 -16.19 -30.14
C THR A 367 25.51 -16.08 -29.24
N GLY A 368 26.09 -17.20 -28.76
CA GLY A 368 27.29 -17.21 -27.91
C GLY A 368 27.31 -18.33 -26.85
N THR A 369 28.42 -18.39 -26.10
CA THR A 369 28.68 -19.27 -24.94
C THR A 369 27.57 -19.24 -23.88
N LEU A 370 27.48 -20.27 -23.03
CA LEU A 370 26.54 -20.41 -21.89
C LEU A 370 26.09 -19.06 -21.29
N VAL A 371 24.79 -18.90 -21.20
CA VAL A 371 24.14 -17.65 -20.80
C VAL A 371 23.07 -17.96 -19.77
N SER A 372 23.25 -17.41 -18.57
CA SER A 372 22.23 -17.44 -17.53
C SER A 372 21.06 -16.58 -17.98
N GLY A 373 20.00 -17.23 -18.41
CA GLY A 373 18.90 -16.54 -19.08
C GLY A 373 17.57 -17.28 -19.11
N ARG A 374 17.46 -18.42 -18.40
CA ARG A 374 16.21 -19.17 -18.28
C ARG A 374 15.19 -18.35 -17.51
N GLY A 375 13.99 -18.25 -18.05
CA GLY A 375 12.89 -17.55 -17.40
C GLY A 375 12.30 -18.33 -16.25
N ILE A 376 11.75 -17.59 -15.28
CA ILE A 376 10.98 -18.08 -14.15
C ILE A 376 9.64 -17.35 -14.09
N ALA A 377 8.61 -18.01 -13.55
CA ALA A 377 7.29 -17.43 -13.36
C ALA A 377 6.67 -17.93 -12.05
N LEU A 378 5.98 -17.01 -11.37
CA LEU A 378 5.17 -17.29 -10.20
C LEU A 378 3.71 -17.45 -10.65
N PHE A 379 3.09 -18.56 -10.26
CA PHE A 379 1.71 -18.89 -10.60
C PHE A 379 0.84 -18.98 -9.36
N ASN A 380 -0.43 -18.59 -9.47
CA ASN A 380 -1.45 -18.73 -8.44
C ASN A 380 -2.01 -20.16 -8.31
N THR A 381 -1.29 -21.15 -8.85
CA THR A 381 -1.62 -22.57 -8.85
C THR A 381 -0.34 -23.38 -8.82
N ALA A 382 -0.38 -24.55 -8.19
CA ALA A 382 0.68 -25.56 -8.25
C ALA A 382 0.41 -26.66 -9.30
N THR A 383 -0.74 -26.62 -9.97
CA THR A 383 -1.07 -27.58 -11.04
C THR A 383 -0.47 -27.07 -12.36
N THR A 384 0.60 -27.72 -12.83
CA THR A 384 1.36 -27.30 -14.03
C THR A 384 0.51 -27.22 -15.31
N ALA A 385 -0.53 -28.05 -15.42
CA ALA A 385 -1.49 -27.99 -16.54
C ALA A 385 -2.29 -26.67 -16.59
N ASN A 386 -2.36 -25.93 -15.48
CA ASN A 386 -3.07 -24.65 -15.38
C ASN A 386 -2.13 -23.45 -15.57
N PHE A 387 -0.84 -23.66 -15.87
CA PHE A 387 0.11 -22.55 -16.09
C PHE A 387 -0.25 -21.78 -17.37
N SER A 388 -0.59 -20.51 -17.19
CA SER A 388 -1.01 -19.60 -18.25
C SER A 388 -0.82 -18.15 -17.81
N THR A 389 -0.95 -17.20 -18.72
CA THR A 389 -0.92 -15.77 -18.35
C THR A 389 -2.09 -15.38 -17.43
N ALA A 390 -3.19 -16.14 -17.43
CA ALA A 390 -4.33 -15.91 -16.54
C ALA A 390 -4.11 -16.43 -15.11
N THR A 391 -3.07 -17.24 -14.89
CA THR A 391 -2.70 -17.78 -13.58
C THR A 391 -1.34 -17.29 -13.12
N ARG A 392 -0.66 -16.47 -13.92
CA ARG A 392 0.67 -15.94 -13.62
C ARG A 392 0.58 -14.64 -12.83
N PHE A 393 1.19 -14.63 -11.65
CA PHE A 393 1.39 -13.41 -10.87
C PHE A 393 2.45 -12.51 -11.53
N ASP A 394 3.60 -13.08 -11.85
CA ASP A 394 4.77 -12.36 -12.35
C ASP A 394 5.72 -13.33 -13.08
N ALA A 395 6.61 -12.79 -13.91
CA ALA A 395 7.70 -13.53 -14.52
C ALA A 395 8.98 -12.69 -14.65
N ALA A 396 10.12 -13.36 -14.62
CA ALA A 396 11.42 -12.76 -14.85
C ALA A 396 12.23 -13.63 -15.81
N GLY A 397 12.67 -13.03 -16.91
CA GLY A 397 13.48 -13.73 -17.90
C GLY A 397 14.28 -12.78 -18.78
N SER A 398 15.37 -13.31 -19.35
CA SER A 398 16.24 -12.53 -20.21
C SER A 398 15.64 -12.32 -21.59
N VAL A 399 16.23 -11.45 -22.41
CA VAL A 399 15.88 -11.31 -23.84
C VAL A 399 15.93 -12.64 -24.62
N CYS A 400 16.68 -13.63 -24.12
CA CYS A 400 16.78 -14.95 -24.70
C CYS A 400 15.67 -15.92 -24.29
N GLU A 401 14.90 -15.61 -23.25
CA GLU A 401 13.73 -16.42 -22.93
C GLU A 401 12.66 -16.17 -24.01
N THR A 402 12.33 -17.23 -24.75
CA THR A 402 11.36 -17.18 -25.86
C THR A 402 9.97 -17.52 -25.41
N ASN A 403 9.83 -18.27 -24.31
CA ASN A 403 8.56 -18.56 -23.69
C ASN A 403 8.08 -17.34 -22.91
N THR A 404 7.19 -16.57 -23.52
CA THR A 404 6.60 -15.35 -22.92
C THR A 404 5.77 -15.63 -21.68
N LEU A 405 5.48 -16.90 -21.35
CA LEU A 405 4.90 -17.26 -20.06
C LEU A 405 5.90 -17.03 -18.91
N TYR A 406 7.20 -17.18 -19.16
CA TYR A 406 8.29 -17.08 -18.17
C TYR A 406 9.15 -15.82 -18.37
N LYS A 407 8.62 -14.82 -19.09
CA LYS A 407 9.26 -13.53 -19.31
C LYS A 407 8.21 -12.44 -19.51
N GLU A 408 8.45 -11.26 -18.96
CA GLU A 408 7.62 -10.09 -19.21
C GLU A 408 8.28 -9.09 -20.14
N GLY A 409 7.49 -8.58 -21.08
CA GLY A 409 7.94 -7.61 -22.08
C GLY A 409 9.15 -8.10 -22.87
N THR A 410 10.15 -7.22 -22.99
CA THR A 410 11.35 -7.46 -23.80
C THR A 410 12.26 -8.51 -23.16
N GLY A 411 12.25 -8.65 -21.83
CA GLY A 411 13.26 -9.39 -21.08
C GLY A 411 14.43 -8.51 -20.67
N HIS A 412 15.02 -8.80 -19.52
CA HIS A 412 16.25 -8.15 -19.10
C HIS A 412 17.44 -8.59 -19.96
N ALA A 413 18.54 -7.84 -19.93
CA ALA A 413 19.72 -8.20 -20.69
C ALA A 413 20.36 -9.51 -20.20
N VAL A 414 21.24 -10.09 -21.02
CA VAL A 414 21.91 -11.35 -20.69
C VAL A 414 23.17 -11.10 -19.86
N VAL A 415 23.45 -11.97 -18.90
CA VAL A 415 24.73 -12.00 -18.16
C VAL A 415 25.68 -12.97 -18.87
N ILE A 416 26.88 -12.49 -19.22
CA ILE A 416 27.93 -13.33 -19.81
C ILE A 416 28.55 -14.15 -18.68
N ASN A 417 28.33 -15.46 -18.69
CA ASN A 417 28.73 -16.33 -17.58
C ASN A 417 30.08 -17.02 -17.82
N GLY A 418 30.90 -17.05 -16.78
CA GLY A 418 32.23 -17.69 -16.79
C GLY A 418 32.90 -17.73 -15.41
N ALA A 419 32.39 -17.01 -14.41
CA ALA A 419 32.91 -17.04 -13.04
C ALA A 419 31.78 -17.00 -12.00
N ALA A 420 31.86 -17.92 -11.04
CA ALA A 420 31.03 -18.02 -9.84
C ALA A 420 31.26 -16.80 -8.92
N THR A 421 30.55 -15.70 -9.19
CA THR A 421 30.68 -14.40 -8.48
C THR A 421 29.47 -14.15 -7.58
N GLN A 422 29.59 -13.24 -6.60
CA GLN A 422 28.44 -12.83 -5.80
C GLN A 422 27.62 -11.77 -6.56
N ASN A 423 26.45 -12.16 -7.04
CA ASN A 423 25.62 -11.35 -7.95
C ASN A 423 24.12 -11.58 -7.75
N ALA A 424 23.29 -10.72 -8.32
CA ALA A 424 21.84 -10.92 -8.43
C ALA A 424 21.23 -10.06 -9.55
N TRP A 425 20.07 -10.49 -10.01
CA TRP A 425 19.09 -9.62 -10.65
C TRP A 425 18.18 -9.03 -9.58
N VAL A 426 18.15 -7.70 -9.50
CA VAL A 426 17.38 -6.95 -8.50
C VAL A 426 16.32 -6.12 -9.22
N ARG A 427 15.09 -6.16 -8.72
CA ARG A 427 14.00 -5.34 -9.22
C ARG A 427 14.17 -3.89 -8.75
N ASP A 428 13.97 -2.95 -9.66
CA ASP A 428 14.22 -1.53 -9.43
C ASP A 428 13.22 -0.94 -8.42
N GLN A 429 13.75 -0.39 -7.33
CA GLN A 429 12.99 0.32 -6.31
C GLN A 429 13.07 1.85 -6.46
N CYS A 430 13.87 2.37 -7.39
CA CYS A 430 13.99 3.80 -7.63
C CYS A 430 13.21 4.25 -8.88
N GLY A 431 13.09 3.41 -9.90
CA GLY A 431 12.48 3.75 -11.20
C GLY A 431 13.44 4.42 -12.17
N LYS A 432 14.73 4.11 -12.07
CA LYS A 432 15.80 4.64 -12.93
C LYS A 432 16.60 3.54 -13.65
N GLY A 433 16.22 2.28 -13.53
CA GLY A 433 16.93 1.10 -14.07
C GLY A 433 18.36 0.97 -13.55
N GLY A 434 18.63 1.48 -12.34
CA GLY A 434 19.99 1.61 -11.81
C GLY A 434 20.92 2.47 -12.67
N ASN A 435 20.41 3.36 -13.53
CA ASN A 435 21.21 4.14 -14.47
C ASN A 435 21.96 5.28 -13.75
N PRO A 436 23.31 5.23 -13.65
CA PRO A 436 24.09 6.26 -12.98
C PRO A 436 24.00 7.64 -13.65
N ALA A 437 23.59 7.72 -14.92
CA ALA A 437 23.41 8.96 -15.67
C ALA A 437 22.09 9.69 -15.34
N THR A 438 21.09 9.01 -14.78
CA THR A 438 19.79 9.62 -14.46
C THR A 438 19.84 10.33 -13.10
N GLY A 439 19.77 11.67 -13.12
CA GLY A 439 19.73 12.50 -11.91
C GLY A 439 18.33 12.57 -11.27
N GLY A 440 18.18 13.41 -10.24
CA GLY A 440 16.89 13.70 -9.60
C GLY A 440 16.47 12.72 -8.49
N ASN A 441 15.25 12.90 -7.98
CA ASN A 441 14.63 11.99 -6.98
C ASN A 441 14.30 10.63 -7.60
N CYS A 442 14.00 9.62 -6.78
CA CYS A 442 13.48 8.33 -7.26
C CYS A 442 12.01 8.48 -7.68
N PRO A 443 11.65 8.27 -8.96
CA PRO A 443 10.26 8.38 -9.42
C PRO A 443 9.26 7.48 -8.68
N SER A 444 9.67 6.28 -8.24
CA SER A 444 8.80 5.35 -7.52
C SER A 444 8.69 5.64 -6.02
N GLY A 445 9.44 6.61 -5.48
CA GLY A 445 9.46 6.91 -4.05
C GLY A 445 9.98 5.76 -3.16
N GLY A 446 10.68 4.78 -3.72
CA GLY A 446 11.14 3.57 -3.00
C GLY A 446 10.25 2.34 -3.22
N ALA A 447 9.11 2.48 -3.89
CA ALA A 447 8.28 1.35 -4.27
C ALA A 447 8.94 0.52 -5.38
N ILE A 448 8.68 -0.79 -5.33
CA ILE A 448 9.07 -1.75 -6.37
C ILE A 448 8.41 -1.37 -7.71
N VAL A 449 9.20 -1.33 -8.78
CA VAL A 449 8.76 -1.07 -10.14
C VAL A 449 8.42 -2.39 -10.85
N ASP A 450 7.20 -2.43 -11.36
CA ASP A 450 6.63 -3.59 -12.06
C ASP A 450 5.75 -3.08 -13.20
N ASN A 451 6.37 -2.83 -14.35
CA ASN A 451 5.70 -2.29 -15.53
C ASN A 451 5.42 -3.36 -16.61
N HIS A 452 5.50 -4.64 -16.23
CA HIS A 452 5.38 -5.80 -17.10
C HIS A 452 6.44 -5.82 -18.22
N ASN A 453 7.64 -5.31 -17.94
CA ASN A 453 8.76 -5.34 -18.86
C ASN A 453 10.09 -5.49 -18.10
N ASN A 454 10.59 -6.72 -18.06
CA ASN A 454 11.78 -7.06 -17.28
C ASN A 454 13.03 -6.22 -17.66
N ALA A 455 13.09 -5.66 -18.88
CA ALA A 455 14.17 -4.76 -19.30
C ALA A 455 14.27 -3.46 -18.49
N THR A 456 13.13 -2.99 -17.98
CA THR A 456 13.01 -1.78 -17.18
C THR A 456 12.75 -2.06 -15.71
N ASP A 457 12.26 -3.25 -15.39
CA ASP A 457 11.99 -3.66 -14.01
C ASP A 457 13.23 -4.18 -13.30
N PHE A 458 14.18 -4.81 -14.00
CA PHE A 458 15.36 -5.41 -13.37
C PHE A 458 16.68 -4.80 -13.82
N PHE A 459 17.65 -4.79 -12.91
CA PHE A 459 19.06 -4.58 -13.23
C PHE A 459 19.95 -5.59 -12.52
N PHE A 460 21.11 -5.86 -13.11
CA PHE A 460 22.11 -6.75 -12.56
C PHE A 460 23.08 -6.01 -11.64
N VAL A 461 23.47 -6.65 -10.54
CA VAL A 461 24.48 -6.20 -9.59
C VAL A 461 25.46 -7.31 -9.25
N ASP A 462 26.71 -6.95 -8.97
CA ASP A 462 27.71 -7.86 -8.41
C ASP A 462 28.68 -7.14 -7.46
N THR A 463 29.26 -7.88 -6.51
CA THR A 463 30.10 -7.30 -5.43
C THR A 463 31.46 -6.81 -5.89
N ASP A 464 31.88 -7.19 -7.11
CA ASP A 464 33.15 -6.79 -7.71
C ASP A 464 32.98 -5.70 -8.77
N GLY A 465 31.73 -5.41 -9.16
CA GLY A 465 31.36 -4.53 -10.25
C GLY A 465 31.93 -4.99 -11.60
N LEU A 466 31.96 -6.29 -11.88
CA LEU A 466 32.55 -6.85 -13.09
C LEU A 466 31.68 -6.55 -14.33
N PRO A 467 32.27 -6.47 -15.54
CA PRO A 467 31.53 -6.23 -16.79
C PRO A 467 30.79 -7.50 -17.27
N LEU A 468 29.98 -8.11 -16.40
CA LEU A 468 29.26 -9.36 -16.65
C LEU A 468 27.87 -9.15 -17.25
N GLY A 469 27.21 -8.03 -16.93
CA GLY A 469 25.88 -7.69 -17.42
C GLY A 469 25.76 -6.20 -17.77
N PRO A 470 24.89 -5.81 -18.71
CA PRO A 470 24.77 -4.41 -19.11
C PRO A 470 23.60 -3.69 -18.39
N PRO A 471 23.81 -2.45 -17.91
CA PRO A 471 25.11 -1.83 -17.65
C PRO A 471 25.83 -2.45 -16.43
N GLN A 472 27.16 -2.50 -16.47
CA GLN A 472 28.04 -2.88 -15.35
C GLN A 472 27.74 -2.01 -14.11
N LYS A 473 27.61 -2.61 -12.93
CA LYS A 473 27.31 -1.88 -11.67
C LYS A 473 27.84 -2.62 -10.45
N LEU A 474 28.38 -1.88 -9.50
CA LEU A 474 28.71 -2.37 -8.17
C LEU A 474 27.42 -2.45 -7.31
N GLY A 475 27.21 -3.59 -6.66
CA GLY A 475 26.13 -3.81 -5.72
C GLY A 475 26.27 -5.16 -5.03
N ALA A 476 25.21 -5.67 -4.40
CA ALA A 476 25.27 -6.97 -3.75
C ALA A 476 23.92 -7.69 -3.79
N PRO A 477 23.90 -9.04 -3.87
CA PRO A 477 22.72 -9.80 -3.52
C PRO A 477 22.35 -9.56 -2.04
N GLY A 478 21.05 -9.49 -1.76
CA GLY A 478 20.52 -9.22 -0.42
C GLY A 478 19.22 -9.95 -0.14
N PRO A 479 19.23 -11.30 -0.09
CA PRO A 479 18.02 -12.13 -0.05
C PRO A 479 17.20 -11.94 1.22
N GLU A 480 15.89 -11.91 1.06
CA GLU A 480 14.91 -11.68 2.13
C GLU A 480 13.85 -12.80 2.20
N ASN A 481 13.73 -13.44 3.36
CA ASN A 481 12.70 -14.42 3.68
C ASN A 481 11.55 -13.81 4.51
N LEU A 482 10.59 -14.63 4.96
CA LEU A 482 9.44 -14.20 5.79
C LEU A 482 9.81 -13.50 7.11
N SER A 483 11.04 -13.67 7.60
CA SER A 483 11.51 -12.99 8.81
C SER A 483 12.04 -11.59 8.54
N SER A 484 12.28 -11.24 7.27
CA SER A 484 13.05 -10.04 6.87
C SER A 484 12.40 -8.74 7.26
N PRO A 485 13.20 -7.71 7.62
CA PRO A 485 12.72 -6.33 7.70
C PRO A 485 11.96 -5.94 6.44
N ARG A 486 10.85 -5.23 6.62
CA ARG A 486 9.92 -4.91 5.53
C ARG A 486 10.04 -3.45 5.15
N LEU A 487 9.85 -3.13 3.88
CA LEU A 487 9.80 -1.74 3.40
C LEU A 487 8.63 -1.00 4.07
N ILE A 488 8.93 -0.11 5.02
CA ILE A 488 7.93 0.66 5.77
C ILE A 488 8.30 2.15 5.90
N ASP A 489 8.96 2.71 4.87
CA ASP A 489 9.41 4.12 4.79
C ASP A 489 8.37 5.13 5.27
N GLU A 490 7.12 4.98 4.83
CA GLU A 490 6.02 5.90 5.14
C GLU A 490 5.70 5.97 6.65
N GLN A 491 6.12 4.96 7.42
CA GLN A 491 5.92 4.87 8.87
C GLN A 491 7.12 5.41 9.67
N PHE A 492 8.13 5.99 9.00
CA PHE A 492 9.28 6.61 9.65
C PHE A 492 9.41 8.10 9.31
N GLY A 493 9.71 8.91 10.32
CA GLY A 493 10.07 10.31 10.13
C GLY A 493 11.57 10.47 9.90
N GLY A 494 11.98 10.85 8.68
CA GLY A 494 13.38 11.14 8.34
C GLY A 494 13.70 12.64 8.43
N PHE A 495 14.57 13.04 9.36
CA PHE A 495 14.96 14.44 9.57
C PHE A 495 16.46 14.67 9.41
N LEU A 496 16.85 15.91 9.10
CA LEU A 496 18.21 16.37 9.28
C LEU A 496 18.61 16.24 10.76
N LEU A 497 19.89 15.96 11.03
CA LEU A 497 20.39 15.93 12.41
C LEU A 497 20.25 17.32 13.07
N ASP A 498 20.54 18.38 12.31
CA ASP A 498 20.33 19.78 12.70
C ASP A 498 19.53 20.52 11.61
N ALA A 499 18.25 20.78 11.83
CA ALA A 499 17.39 21.47 10.86
C ALA A 499 17.75 22.95 10.66
N THR A 500 18.56 23.54 11.55
CA THR A 500 19.04 24.94 11.41
C THR A 500 20.16 25.07 10.38
N LYS A 501 20.69 23.96 9.89
CA LYS A 501 21.73 23.89 8.87
C LYS A 501 21.20 23.22 7.61
N SER A 502 21.74 23.62 6.46
CA SER A 502 21.39 22.94 5.20
C SER A 502 21.78 21.46 5.26
N SER A 503 21.13 20.64 4.45
CA SER A 503 21.47 19.22 4.28
C SER A 503 22.91 19.00 3.79
N THR A 504 23.52 20.04 3.21
CA THR A 504 24.85 20.03 2.60
C THR A 504 25.97 20.43 3.54
N ALA A 505 25.65 21.01 4.71
CA ALA A 505 26.58 21.54 5.68
C ALA A 505 26.72 20.64 6.92
N SER A 506 27.81 20.82 7.66
CA SER A 506 27.98 20.19 8.98
C SER A 506 26.90 20.72 9.96
N PRO A 507 26.31 19.88 10.83
CA PRO A 507 26.65 18.47 11.07
C PRO A 507 25.89 17.47 10.18
N ASN A 508 24.94 17.90 9.35
CA ASN A 508 24.10 17.03 8.51
C ASN A 508 24.87 16.26 7.44
N ARG A 509 25.94 16.87 6.94
CA ARG A 509 26.90 16.26 6.01
C ARG A 509 28.31 16.72 6.35
N PHE A 510 29.25 15.77 6.38
CA PHE A 510 30.65 16.04 6.67
C PHE A 510 31.55 15.33 5.65
N ARG A 511 32.58 16.02 5.15
CA ARG A 511 33.57 15.46 4.22
C ARG A 511 34.92 15.42 4.93
N ASN A 512 35.53 14.24 4.99
CA ASN A 512 36.86 14.05 5.54
C ASN A 512 37.81 13.57 4.44
N ALA A 513 38.57 14.49 3.84
CA ALA A 513 39.52 14.16 2.77
C ALA A 513 40.79 13.45 3.28
N ALA A 514 41.05 13.47 4.59
CA ALA A 514 42.23 12.84 5.19
C ALA A 514 42.02 11.35 5.52
N ASP A 515 40.78 10.89 5.63
CA ASP A 515 40.43 9.50 5.93
C ASP A 515 40.50 8.61 4.68
N THR A 516 41.72 8.36 4.19
CA THR A 516 41.97 7.60 2.96
C THR A 516 42.25 6.11 3.23
N GLY A 517 42.16 5.28 2.19
CA GLY A 517 42.36 3.83 2.27
C GLY A 517 41.52 3.04 1.26
N THR A 518 41.40 1.73 1.47
CA THR A 518 40.57 0.85 0.65
C THR A 518 39.12 1.35 0.58
N ASN A 519 38.57 1.45 -0.64
CA ASN A 519 37.23 1.98 -0.93
C ASN A 519 37.01 3.46 -0.60
N LYS A 520 38.07 4.22 -0.28
CA LYS A 520 38.00 5.64 0.13
C LYS A 520 39.25 6.44 -0.27
N THR A 521 39.76 6.24 -1.49
CA THR A 521 40.94 6.91 -2.07
C THR A 521 40.92 8.43 -1.89
N PHE A 522 39.75 9.07 -2.04
CA PHE A 522 39.58 10.53 -1.85
C PHE A 522 38.96 10.90 -0.51
N GLY A 523 39.04 10.02 0.48
CA GLY A 523 38.46 10.24 1.81
C GLY A 523 37.04 9.72 1.94
N THR A 524 36.37 10.15 3.01
CA THR A 524 34.99 9.74 3.35
C THR A 524 34.01 10.90 3.35
N MET A 525 32.74 10.58 3.12
CA MET A 525 31.59 11.46 3.29
C MET A 525 30.61 10.83 4.29
N GLU A 526 30.15 11.61 5.24
CA GLU A 526 29.14 11.20 6.21
C GLU A 526 27.83 11.91 5.93
N LEU A 527 26.73 11.16 5.98
CA LEU A 527 25.37 11.70 6.03
C LEU A 527 24.78 11.34 7.39
N ARG A 528 24.32 12.36 8.13
CA ARG A 528 23.79 12.19 9.48
C ARG A 528 22.32 12.58 9.51
N ARG A 529 21.47 11.70 10.02
CA ARG A 529 20.01 11.86 10.02
C ARG A 529 19.44 11.43 11.37
N ARG A 530 18.31 12.02 11.73
CA ARG A 530 17.46 11.55 12.85
C ARG A 530 16.27 10.80 12.26
N ILE A 531 16.09 9.56 12.68
CA ILE A 531 15.03 8.66 12.22
C ILE A 531 14.07 8.43 13.37
N VAL A 532 12.79 8.74 13.17
CA VAL A 532 11.74 8.64 14.20
C VAL A 532 10.82 7.46 13.88
N ASN A 533 10.58 6.59 14.86
CA ASN A 533 9.62 5.50 14.72
C ASN A 533 8.18 6.01 14.86
N ASN A 534 7.42 6.05 13.76
CA ASN A 534 5.99 6.37 13.76
C ASN A 534 5.10 5.16 13.40
N THR A 535 5.64 3.93 13.52
CA THR A 535 4.92 2.68 13.18
C THR A 535 3.75 2.36 14.11
N GLY A 536 3.65 3.05 15.26
CA GLY A 536 2.71 2.74 16.33
C GLY A 536 3.12 1.55 17.20
N GLY A 537 4.12 0.77 16.79
CA GLY A 537 4.71 -0.36 17.54
C GLY A 537 6.16 -0.11 17.95
N ILE A 538 6.68 -1.00 18.79
CA ILE A 538 8.14 -1.07 19.03
C ILE A 538 8.79 -1.54 17.72
N VAL A 539 10.00 -1.09 17.42
CA VAL A 539 10.79 -1.59 16.28
C VAL A 539 11.98 -2.36 16.83
N THR A 540 12.04 -3.66 16.53
CA THR A 540 13.09 -4.57 17.03
C THR A 540 14.25 -4.76 16.05
N ARG A 541 14.05 -4.40 14.78
CA ARG A 541 15.09 -4.44 13.75
C ARG A 541 14.93 -3.26 12.81
N LEU A 542 16.03 -2.57 12.53
CA LEU A 542 16.08 -1.44 11.60
C LEU A 542 17.26 -1.61 10.63
N ARG A 543 16.98 -1.49 9.34
CA ARG A 543 17.92 -1.61 8.22
C ARG A 543 17.68 -0.46 7.24
N PHE A 544 18.71 -0.10 6.49
CA PHE A 544 18.61 0.79 5.35
C PHE A 544 19.16 0.14 4.09
N ARG A 545 18.41 0.15 3.00
CA ARG A 545 18.82 -0.46 1.72
C ARG A 545 19.16 0.60 0.68
N VAL A 546 20.27 0.43 -0.03
CA VAL A 546 20.71 1.36 -1.09
C VAL A 546 19.94 1.10 -2.37
N ILE A 547 18.98 1.96 -2.67
CA ILE A 547 18.13 1.84 -3.88
C ILE A 547 18.64 2.68 -5.05
N ASP A 548 19.44 3.71 -4.78
CA ASP A 548 20.02 4.54 -5.83
C ASP A 548 21.33 5.17 -5.40
N THR A 549 22.40 5.00 -6.18
CA THR A 549 23.70 5.56 -5.89
C THR A 549 24.45 5.93 -7.17
N THR A 550 25.39 6.87 -7.08
CA THR A 550 26.49 6.99 -8.06
C THR A 550 27.65 6.15 -7.55
N THR A 551 27.95 5.04 -8.21
CA THR A 551 28.98 4.07 -7.80
C THR A 551 29.72 3.52 -9.02
N PHE A 552 30.68 2.63 -8.78
CA PHE A 552 31.47 1.98 -9.83
C PHE A 552 30.60 1.15 -10.80
N PRO A 553 30.91 1.16 -12.11
CA PRO A 553 31.94 1.97 -12.77
C PRO A 553 31.48 3.42 -12.92
N PRO A 554 32.35 4.42 -12.64
CA PRO A 554 32.02 5.79 -12.93
C PRO A 554 31.88 5.97 -14.45
N VAL A 555 30.77 6.56 -14.91
CA VAL A 555 30.57 6.85 -16.33
C VAL A 555 31.66 7.83 -16.78
N ALA A 556 32.55 7.40 -17.68
CA ALA A 556 33.67 8.21 -18.15
C ALA A 556 33.19 9.56 -18.69
N GLY A 557 33.85 10.66 -18.30
CA GLY A 557 33.51 12.02 -18.73
C GLY A 557 32.21 12.59 -18.13
N SER A 558 31.48 11.86 -17.28
CA SER A 558 30.20 12.32 -16.70
C SER A 558 30.34 13.27 -15.51
N GLY A 559 31.53 13.39 -14.93
CA GLY A 559 31.76 14.16 -13.70
C GLY A 559 31.03 13.62 -12.47
N ARG A 560 30.66 12.33 -12.47
CA ARG A 560 29.93 11.68 -11.37
C ARG A 560 30.87 11.02 -10.36
N ALA A 561 30.45 11.00 -9.10
CA ALA A 561 31.20 10.38 -8.02
C ALA A 561 31.13 8.84 -8.08
N ASP A 562 32.13 8.16 -7.51
CA ASP A 562 32.06 6.76 -7.11
C ASP A 562 31.96 6.73 -5.58
N LEU A 563 30.76 6.44 -5.07
CA LEU A 563 30.46 6.31 -3.66
C LEU A 563 30.26 4.84 -3.30
N ARG A 564 30.80 4.46 -2.13
CA ARG A 564 30.73 3.10 -1.58
C ARG A 564 30.25 3.15 -0.15
N ALA A 565 29.17 2.47 0.18
CA ALA A 565 28.70 2.35 1.56
C ALA A 565 29.69 1.53 2.39
N LEU A 566 30.00 2.00 3.60
CA LEU A 566 30.96 1.39 4.50
C LEU A 566 30.36 1.22 5.90
N THR A 567 30.81 0.19 6.62
CA THR A 567 30.56 0.07 8.06
C THR A 567 31.13 1.27 8.80
N SER A 568 30.36 1.82 9.73
CA SER A 568 30.71 2.99 10.53
C SER A 568 30.58 2.72 12.03
N THR A 569 31.31 3.48 12.83
CA THR A 569 31.25 3.42 14.30
C THR A 569 30.49 4.62 14.87
N ASP A 570 30.04 4.50 16.11
CA ASP A 570 29.42 5.59 16.86
C ASP A 570 30.35 6.82 16.93
N LEU A 571 29.75 8.01 16.86
CA LEU A 571 30.46 9.27 16.93
C LEU A 571 29.69 10.28 17.78
N LEU A 572 30.39 11.01 18.66
CA LEU A 572 29.81 12.17 19.34
C LEU A 572 29.88 13.40 18.44
N VAL A 573 28.74 14.05 18.19
CA VAL A 573 28.62 15.18 17.27
C VAL A 573 28.00 16.38 17.99
N GLY A 574 28.65 17.54 17.88
CA GLY A 574 28.15 18.82 18.38
C GLY A 574 28.98 19.99 17.84
N PRO A 575 28.49 21.23 17.99
CA PRO A 575 27.18 21.59 18.53
C PRO A 575 26.03 21.32 17.54
N VAL A 576 24.90 20.80 18.03
CA VAL A 576 23.62 20.63 17.31
C VAL A 576 22.62 21.62 17.89
N ASN A 577 21.98 22.43 17.04
CA ASN A 577 21.04 23.47 17.46
C ASN A 577 19.56 23.07 17.28
N ASP A 578 19.28 21.86 16.77
CA ASP A 578 17.93 21.37 16.60
C ASP A 578 17.33 20.87 17.92
N ALA A 579 16.24 21.51 18.34
CA ALA A 579 15.57 21.19 19.60
C ALA A 579 15.01 19.76 19.62
N GLY A 580 14.51 19.24 18.50
CA GLY A 580 13.98 17.88 18.41
C GLY A 580 15.06 16.83 18.61
N THR A 581 16.22 17.02 17.98
CA THR A 581 17.39 16.16 18.15
C THR A 581 17.96 16.24 19.56
N CYS A 582 18.03 17.43 20.16
CA CYS A 582 18.52 17.59 21.54
C CYS A 582 17.57 16.99 22.58
N ALA A 583 16.26 17.15 22.40
CA ALA A 583 15.23 16.60 23.29
C ALA A 583 15.13 15.07 23.20
N ALA A 584 15.44 14.49 22.03
CA ALA A 584 15.39 13.04 21.81
C ALA A 584 16.53 12.26 22.49
N VAL A 585 17.55 12.94 23.02
CA VAL A 585 18.55 12.28 23.86
C VAL A 585 17.84 11.84 25.15
N GLN A 586 17.78 10.53 25.40
CA GLN A 586 17.17 9.93 26.59
C GLN A 586 17.91 10.35 27.88
N ALA A 587 17.70 11.60 28.29
CA ALA A 587 18.02 12.10 29.61
C ALA A 587 16.71 12.31 30.38
N PRO A 588 16.72 12.19 31.72
CA PRO A 588 15.57 12.54 32.55
C PRO A 588 15.04 13.95 32.21
N PRO A 589 13.71 14.22 32.37
CA PRO A 589 13.07 15.46 31.94
C PRO A 589 13.71 16.76 32.49
N SER A 590 14.44 16.68 33.60
CA SER A 590 15.15 17.83 34.21
C SER A 590 16.57 18.05 33.67
N THR A 591 17.04 17.22 32.74
CA THR A 591 18.41 17.23 32.19
C THR A 591 18.46 17.04 30.66
N SER A 592 17.31 17.04 29.97
CA SER A 592 17.29 16.98 28.50
C SER A 592 18.13 18.13 27.93
N PRO A 593 19.12 17.82 27.07
CA PRO A 593 19.96 18.84 26.49
C PRO A 593 19.11 19.90 25.78
N VAL A 594 19.36 21.18 26.06
CA VAL A 594 18.82 22.29 25.27
C VAL A 594 19.82 22.64 24.15
N PRO A 595 19.35 23.09 22.98
CA PRO A 595 20.23 23.64 21.96
C PRO A 595 21.14 24.76 22.50
N PRO A 596 22.45 24.77 22.20
CA PRO A 596 23.19 23.74 21.48
C PRO A 596 23.54 22.53 22.36
N CYS A 597 23.40 21.32 21.81
CA CYS A 597 23.76 20.07 22.47
C CYS A 597 24.81 19.25 21.70
N SER A 598 25.34 18.21 22.33
CA SER A 598 26.10 17.14 21.66
C SER A 598 25.31 15.85 21.73
N VAL A 599 25.25 15.11 20.62
CA VAL A 599 24.50 13.85 20.51
C VAL A 599 25.39 12.75 19.96
N THR A 600 25.16 11.51 20.40
CA THR A 600 25.77 10.35 19.75
C THR A 600 24.98 10.03 18.49
N VAL A 601 25.68 10.00 17.35
CA VAL A 601 25.17 9.42 16.11
C VAL A 601 25.66 7.97 16.03
N ARG A 602 24.74 7.04 15.84
CA ARG A 602 24.99 5.60 15.82
C ARG A 602 25.57 5.16 14.49
N GLY A 603 26.61 4.34 14.55
CA GLY A 603 27.18 3.69 13.39
C GLY A 603 26.21 2.69 12.76
N LEU A 604 26.41 2.40 11.47
CA LEU A 604 25.68 1.36 10.74
C LEU A 604 26.66 0.31 10.22
N THR A 605 26.22 -0.95 10.19
CA THR A 605 27.02 -2.08 9.73
C THR A 605 26.63 -2.47 8.31
N LEU A 606 27.58 -2.46 7.37
CA LEU A 606 27.36 -3.03 6.04
C LEU A 606 27.17 -4.54 6.17
N GLU A 607 26.01 -5.04 5.76
CA GLU A 607 25.65 -6.44 6.01
C GLU A 607 26.43 -7.41 5.11
N THR A 608 26.72 -8.58 5.69
CA THR A 608 27.42 -9.70 5.05
C THR A 608 26.87 -11.02 5.60
N PRO A 609 26.96 -12.15 4.88
CA PRO A 609 27.41 -12.30 3.48
C PRO A 609 26.49 -11.56 2.49
N PRO A 610 26.81 -11.45 1.19
CA PRO A 610 28.13 -11.72 0.61
C PRO A 610 29.19 -10.75 1.17
N LEU A 611 30.46 -11.12 1.05
CA LEU A 611 31.54 -10.15 1.26
C LEU A 611 31.49 -9.10 0.14
N GLN A 612 31.62 -7.82 0.51
CA GLN A 612 31.60 -6.69 -0.42
C GLN A 612 32.98 -6.02 -0.44
N PRO A 613 33.99 -6.61 -1.11
CA PRO A 613 35.39 -6.15 -1.03
C PRO A 613 35.57 -4.74 -1.59
N ASN A 614 34.74 -4.35 -2.55
CA ASN A 614 34.72 -3.01 -3.14
C ASN A 614 33.78 -2.03 -2.42
N GLY A 615 33.25 -2.37 -1.24
CA GLY A 615 32.27 -1.58 -0.51
C GLY A 615 30.86 -1.71 -1.08
N GLY A 616 29.86 -1.23 -0.34
CA GLY A 616 28.46 -1.39 -0.72
C GLY A 616 28.01 -0.47 -1.85
N GLY A 617 27.27 -1.02 -2.80
CA GLY A 617 26.70 -0.32 -3.95
C GLY A 617 25.18 -0.43 -3.95
N PHE A 618 24.59 -0.69 -5.13
CA PHE A 618 23.16 -0.97 -5.24
C PHE A 618 22.76 -2.22 -4.45
N ASN A 619 21.55 -2.21 -3.88
CA ASN A 619 20.95 -3.29 -3.09
C ASN A 619 21.71 -3.70 -1.81
N SER A 620 22.89 -3.13 -1.55
CA SER A 620 23.59 -3.29 -0.28
C SER A 620 22.75 -2.72 0.86
N SER A 621 22.78 -3.40 2.01
CA SER A 621 22.03 -3.00 3.20
C SER A 621 22.96 -2.60 4.36
N LEU A 622 22.47 -1.68 5.19
CA LEU A 622 23.15 -1.12 6.35
C LEU A 622 22.29 -1.36 7.59
N SER A 623 22.77 -2.18 8.52
CA SER A 623 22.08 -2.52 9.77
C SER A 623 22.31 -1.46 10.84
N ALA A 624 21.24 -1.06 11.54
CA ALA A 624 21.33 -0.29 12.77
C ALA A 624 21.31 -1.24 13.99
N ASP A 625 22.42 -1.95 14.22
CA ASP A 625 22.50 -3.01 15.24
C ASP A 625 22.13 -2.55 16.67
N SER A 626 22.33 -1.26 16.95
CA SER A 626 21.89 -0.66 18.22
C SER A 626 20.38 -0.78 18.49
N VAL A 627 19.54 -0.81 17.45
CA VAL A 627 18.09 -1.01 17.57
C VAL A 627 17.75 -2.46 17.92
N THR A 628 18.52 -3.42 17.41
CA THR A 628 18.37 -4.84 17.77
C THR A 628 18.67 -5.08 19.26
N ILE A 629 19.60 -4.31 19.84
CA ILE A 629 19.96 -4.39 21.25
C ILE A 629 19.00 -3.58 22.12
N THR A 630 18.60 -2.39 21.65
CA THR A 630 17.68 -1.48 22.33
C THR A 630 16.55 -1.11 21.38
N PRO A 631 15.45 -1.89 21.37
CA PRO A 631 14.32 -1.66 20.47
C PRO A 631 13.79 -0.23 20.54
N LEU A 632 13.44 0.31 19.37
CA LEU A 632 13.03 1.70 19.21
C LEU A 632 11.52 1.80 19.44
N ALA A 633 11.08 2.34 20.59
CA ALA A 633 9.67 2.47 20.92
C ALA A 633 8.92 3.51 20.03
N PRO A 634 7.58 3.48 19.96
CA PRO A 634 6.81 4.48 19.23
C PRO A 634 7.16 5.91 19.66
N GLY A 635 7.34 6.81 18.68
CA GLY A 635 7.70 8.21 18.88
C GLY A 635 9.17 8.46 19.30
N GLN A 636 9.93 7.41 19.62
CA GLN A 636 11.37 7.54 19.87
C GLN A 636 12.14 7.71 18.56
N SER A 637 13.37 8.22 18.66
CA SER A 637 14.23 8.40 17.50
C SER A 637 15.66 7.92 17.71
N ILE A 638 16.31 7.57 16.61
CA ILE A 638 17.73 7.22 16.55
C ILE A 638 18.45 8.20 15.61
N ASN A 639 19.61 8.69 16.04
CA ASN A 639 20.49 9.46 15.16
C ASN A 639 21.46 8.49 14.49
N ILE A 640 21.50 8.47 13.16
CA ILE A 640 22.32 7.52 12.38
C ILE A 640 23.47 8.22 11.65
N ARG A 641 24.56 7.48 11.45
CA ARG A 641 25.76 7.87 10.70
C ARG A 641 25.95 6.94 9.51
N ILE A 642 25.55 7.40 8.33
CA ILE A 642 25.84 6.73 7.07
C ILE A 642 27.24 7.16 6.62
N LEU A 643 28.16 6.21 6.48
CA LEU A 643 29.52 6.46 6.02
C LEU A 643 29.70 5.99 4.58
N LEU A 644 30.19 6.89 3.74
CA LEU A 644 30.43 6.65 2.32
C LEU A 644 31.92 6.86 2.03
N GLY A 645 32.58 5.84 1.51
CA GLY A 645 33.89 5.96 0.90
C GLY A 645 33.79 6.67 -0.44
N VAL A 646 34.70 7.62 -0.72
CA VAL A 646 34.73 8.36 -1.98
C VAL A 646 35.89 7.83 -2.83
N GLN A 647 35.58 7.01 -3.83
CA GLN A 647 36.57 6.50 -4.79
C GLN A 647 36.81 7.42 -5.97
N ALA A 648 35.83 8.23 -6.34
CA ALA A 648 35.98 9.28 -7.33
C ALA A 648 35.13 10.48 -6.91
N THR A 649 35.66 11.69 -7.07
CA THR A 649 34.93 12.92 -6.77
C THR A 649 34.03 13.32 -7.93
N GLY A 650 32.85 13.84 -7.63
CA GLY A 650 31.93 14.34 -8.65
C GLY A 650 30.57 14.69 -8.08
N ILE A 651 29.61 14.94 -8.98
CA ILE A 651 28.19 15.04 -8.63
C ILE A 651 27.72 13.65 -8.20
N PHE A 652 26.99 13.59 -7.10
CA PHE A 652 26.56 12.32 -6.53
C PHE A 652 25.06 12.28 -6.27
N ARG A 653 24.56 11.05 -6.19
CA ARG A 653 23.23 10.72 -5.67
C ARG A 653 23.38 9.54 -4.72
N PHE A 654 22.56 9.52 -3.68
CA PHE A 654 22.54 8.46 -2.70
C PHE A 654 21.18 8.44 -2.02
N PHE A 655 20.41 7.39 -2.26
CA PHE A 655 19.07 7.19 -1.73
C PHE A 655 19.00 5.85 -1.03
N LEU A 656 18.36 5.86 0.13
CA LEU A 656 18.11 4.70 0.97
C LEU A 656 16.61 4.55 1.19
N THR A 657 16.14 3.33 1.30
CA THR A 657 14.86 2.98 1.93
C THR A 657 15.11 2.50 3.36
N VAL A 658 14.07 2.54 4.19
CA VAL A 658 14.00 2.08 5.57
C VAL A 658 13.21 0.78 5.65
N GLU A 659 13.89 -0.25 6.15
CA GLU A 659 13.30 -1.57 6.34
C GLU A 659 13.29 -1.91 7.83
N ALA A 660 12.16 -2.38 8.33
CA ALA A 660 12.03 -2.65 9.77
C ALA A 660 11.07 -3.79 10.13
N LEU A 661 11.28 -4.33 11.34
CA LEU A 661 10.39 -5.28 12.00
C LEU A 661 9.82 -4.67 13.29
N PRO A 662 8.54 -4.96 13.61
CA PRO A 662 7.94 -4.62 14.89
C PRO A 662 8.53 -5.39 16.08
#